data_AF-A0A662DHJ7-F1
#
_entry.id   AF-A0A662DHJ7-F1
#
_cell.length_a   1.000
_cell.length_b   1.000
_cell.length_c   1.000
_cell.angle_alpha   90.00
_cell.angle_beta   90.00
_cell.angle_gamma   90.00
#
_symmetry.space_group_name_H-M   'P 1'
#
loop_
_entity.id
_entity.type
_entity.pdbx_description
1 polymer ?
#
loop_
_entity_poly.entity_id
_entity_poly.type
_entity_poly.pdbx_seq_one_letter_code
_entity_poly.pdbx_strand_id
1 'polypeptide(L)'
;IYGILTGNMMIFTSPQGTNAGDIFLLKGTFSKYISDEWIFGAGLNVGYGKGPEGEFLLSTDLGIIYRVSRTGQGVGLFDYSIGGVIKNLGKNISYTGYDGFPPLGVDVGGRVEVYRSEIYNARLSSHILFPLYPPGVMFGIGLENIFLDMINFKAGLNLGVEGVKAPSIGFDLIFPLEDTDIQFSYSMVPVSYSGSTQYSHNAGLSVAFGTYDKKPPEVEVSLENPYFSPNHDGTNDRAKFLIRIKDNTMVFGWRLDIFDENDRLVKSFYAEDVRKIRHMTVKKFVNRIFAKKEEVKIPEFIEWDGEDSDGNLVSDGTYFFTLSAWDENNNKTATERQPVYVDTVVPLLQATLEKEDKLFSPNNDGVKDTIEIKIESDNIASEDKVEVTIEDSAGNAVLKKDFTREVPDSFVWDGKNDSGVTVDEGIYTFRISAQDKAGNRSESTVEGIIVKTRYEKVSVSPSLKAFSPNGDGYSDINEIKLFASSKEGLINWTLEIIGKDGKVYRTYSGEKDFPDVISFDGKDDNAKQMPDGLYTVRFRLFYESGNHPEAYYKFIRIDTKPPLIKVSSNLTAFSPNGDGVKDTVTFIHEIEADKGDVFIAKIVDSTGATFKTFDFGTTPPGSVVWNGIGDGGVQPVEGMYTYIITGKDSVGNITTVAVGPIKLVTGFEKISIQPEEYVFSPNGDGVKDKVRIKLYTDSREGIVKWKVDIVDDAGKIVRAYDSETMGAELPEEIIWDGKDNEGARVEDGIYTIRFNILYDTGNNPVAKPKDVKIDTKPPEISVYIEDLYISPNNDGVKETLTIFQNIKGEVGDKYIAEISDFTGNVVKRFQWESAPPAEIVWDGRDEEGNPLPEGYYTYEIKGFDNAGNSTLKRITGIVLVTSYETVNIVANRKGISPNGDGYLDDVEFVPSVSSVKDLEKWFLDFYDSQAKLVRSIQGKGIPPSVIKWDGRDDSGKVVADGIYTFVFGLIYKSGNHPTTPGDTLIVDDTPPKYRFVVSPRLFSPDGDGEADTLYINVGVYDVNDIDKWSISIYRKWGNRIDRTTVIKRYEGKGNYSSTIKWNGYSDPVPMPTNFTPPDPYTYKKVDGKWSVLVDSAANYVAELYAVDTFGNEISVQREFETDILVIPTEYGLKIMINSIQFEFDSAALLPESFQILDRLIEILEKFPNYKVKIVGHTDSIGSEEYNQRLSEKRALSVYRYLVEHDVDKERLTTEGRGESQPIDDNNTEQGRARNRRVEFYLTKKTY
;
A
#
# COMPACT_ATOMS: atom_id res chain seq x y z
N ILE A 1 23.82 18.28 -45.58
CA ILE A 1 24.76 17.75 -46.60
C ILE A 1 26.14 18.16 -46.10
N TYR A 2 26.90 17.25 -45.52
CA TYR A 2 28.24 17.60 -45.05
C TYR A 2 29.22 17.46 -46.20
N GLY A 3 29.73 18.60 -46.63
CA GLY A 3 30.80 18.70 -47.59
C GLY A 3 31.46 20.07 -47.42
N ILE A 4 32.76 20.13 -47.67
CA ILE A 4 33.49 21.40 -47.58
C ILE A 4 33.13 22.20 -48.82
N LEU A 5 32.39 23.28 -48.63
CA LEU A 5 32.15 24.28 -49.67
C LEU A 5 33.22 25.36 -49.57
N THR A 6 34.10 25.42 -50.54
CA THR A 6 35.13 26.46 -50.62
C THR A 6 34.80 27.45 -51.72
N GLY A 7 34.65 28.73 -51.37
CA GLY A 7 34.62 29.82 -52.34
C GLY A 7 36.00 30.44 -52.47
N ASN A 8 36.62 30.42 -53.66
CA ASN A 8 37.91 31.03 -53.95
C ASN A 8 37.75 32.15 -54.98
N MET A 9 38.26 33.35 -54.69
CA MET A 9 38.36 34.44 -55.67
C MET A 9 39.82 34.69 -56.00
N MET A 10 40.22 34.45 -57.25
CA MET A 10 41.57 34.64 -57.76
C MET A 10 41.62 35.85 -58.71
N ILE A 11 42.59 36.73 -58.48
CA ILE A 11 42.87 37.86 -59.37
C ILE A 11 44.25 37.65 -59.97
N PHE A 12 44.32 37.55 -61.30
CA PHE A 12 45.54 37.52 -62.09
C PHE A 12 45.72 38.89 -62.74
N THR A 13 46.82 39.55 -62.42
CA THR A 13 47.19 40.82 -63.04
C THR A 13 48.27 40.60 -64.08
N SER A 14 48.04 41.11 -65.29
CA SER A 14 49.03 41.03 -66.36
C SER A 14 50.01 42.21 -66.25
N PRO A 15 51.32 42.01 -66.50
CA PRO A 15 52.28 43.11 -66.50
C PRO A 15 51.98 44.14 -67.60
N GLN A 16 52.21 45.43 -67.33
CA GLN A 16 51.95 46.51 -68.28
C GLN A 16 52.70 46.29 -69.61
N GLY A 17 51.96 46.41 -70.72
CA GLY A 17 52.48 46.24 -72.09
C GLY A 17 52.30 44.84 -72.70
N THR A 18 51.60 43.92 -72.02
CA THR A 18 51.22 42.61 -72.58
C THR A 18 49.78 42.63 -73.09
N ASN A 19 49.48 41.83 -74.13
CA ASN A 19 48.11 41.66 -74.67
C ASN A 19 47.22 40.73 -73.81
N ALA A 20 47.71 40.27 -72.66
CA ALA A 20 47.09 39.17 -71.89
C ALA A 20 45.87 39.58 -71.05
N GLY A 21 45.70 40.87 -70.74
CA GLY A 21 44.57 41.35 -69.94
C GLY A 21 44.58 40.89 -68.48
N ASP A 22 43.91 41.64 -67.60
CA ASP A 22 43.68 41.19 -66.22
C ASP A 22 42.57 40.14 -66.21
N ILE A 23 42.77 39.04 -65.47
CA ILE A 23 41.80 37.95 -65.36
C ILE A 23 41.28 37.87 -63.92
N PHE A 24 39.96 37.86 -63.79
CA PHE A 24 39.24 37.63 -62.55
C PHE A 24 38.59 36.26 -62.62
N LEU A 25 38.83 35.42 -61.62
CA LEU A 25 38.32 34.05 -61.59
C LEU A 25 37.70 33.74 -60.23
N LEU A 26 36.39 33.51 -60.22
CA LEU A 26 35.66 33.00 -59.06
C LEU A 26 35.49 31.49 -59.20
N LYS A 27 35.88 30.75 -58.19
CA LYS A 27 35.74 29.29 -58.12
C LYS A 27 34.94 28.91 -56.89
N GLY A 28 33.82 28.24 -57.08
CA GLY A 28 33.09 27.58 -56.00
C GLY A 28 33.32 26.08 -56.08
N THR A 29 33.96 25.49 -55.07
CA THR A 29 34.20 24.03 -55.04
C THR A 29 33.47 23.40 -53.87
N PHE A 30 32.80 22.30 -54.11
CA PHE A 30 32.19 21.44 -53.11
C PHE A 30 32.95 20.11 -53.06
N SER A 31 33.28 19.62 -51.87
CA SER A 31 33.84 18.29 -51.70
C SER A 31 33.11 17.51 -50.63
N LYS A 32 32.94 16.20 -50.81
CA LYS A 32 32.22 15.29 -49.92
C LYS A 32 33.02 14.02 -49.71
N TYR A 33 33.13 13.59 -48.45
CA TYR A 33 33.66 12.28 -48.10
C TYR A 33 32.66 11.20 -48.52
N ILE A 34 33.12 10.27 -49.34
CA ILE A 34 32.38 9.09 -49.78
C ILE A 34 32.68 7.89 -48.86
N SER A 35 33.91 7.85 -48.32
CA SER A 35 34.34 7.02 -47.18
C SER A 35 35.51 7.69 -46.44
N ASP A 36 36.05 7.03 -45.43
CA ASP A 36 37.26 7.46 -44.68
C ASP A 36 38.47 7.69 -45.60
N GLU A 37 38.49 7.01 -46.76
CA GLU A 37 39.61 7.06 -47.71
C GLU A 37 39.27 7.83 -48.99
N TRP A 38 38.00 7.91 -49.39
CA TRP A 38 37.60 8.49 -50.69
C TRP A 38 36.87 9.82 -50.54
N ILE A 39 37.36 10.85 -51.23
CA ILE A 39 36.75 12.18 -51.30
C ILE A 39 36.37 12.47 -52.75
N PHE A 40 35.13 12.89 -52.97
CA PHE A 40 34.65 13.39 -54.26
C PHE A 40 34.54 14.91 -54.23
N GLY A 41 34.95 15.59 -55.29
CA GLY A 41 34.87 17.04 -55.43
C GLY A 41 34.23 17.47 -56.75
N ALA A 42 33.46 18.55 -56.71
CA ALA A 42 32.94 19.24 -57.87
C ALA A 42 33.20 20.75 -57.73
N GLY A 43 33.68 21.40 -58.78
CA GLY A 43 33.96 22.83 -58.83
C GLY A 43 33.18 23.52 -59.93
N LEU A 44 32.75 24.75 -59.69
CA LEU A 44 32.19 25.65 -60.69
C LEU A 44 33.09 26.89 -60.79
N ASN A 45 33.59 27.16 -61.97
CA ASN A 45 34.51 28.25 -62.27
C ASN A 45 33.79 29.28 -63.15
N VAL A 46 33.82 30.55 -62.73
CA VAL A 46 33.31 31.70 -63.47
C VAL A 46 34.43 32.73 -63.59
N GLY A 47 34.81 33.09 -64.81
CA GLY A 47 35.92 34.01 -65.05
C GLY A 47 35.60 35.13 -66.03
N TYR A 48 36.26 36.27 -65.85
CA TYR A 48 36.23 37.41 -66.77
C TYR A 48 37.65 37.90 -67.05
N GLY A 49 38.02 38.04 -68.33
CA GLY A 49 39.32 38.50 -68.79
C GLY A 49 39.23 39.82 -69.57
N LYS A 50 40.12 40.78 -69.26
CA LYS A 50 40.19 42.11 -69.90
C LYS A 50 41.03 42.09 -71.18
N GLY A 51 40.58 41.34 -72.19
CA GLY A 51 41.10 41.40 -73.57
C GLY A 51 40.50 42.56 -74.39
N PRO A 52 40.89 42.74 -75.66
CA PRO A 52 40.40 43.82 -76.54
C PRO A 52 38.87 43.89 -76.68
N GLU A 53 38.15 42.78 -76.47
CA GLU A 53 36.68 42.71 -76.52
C GLU A 53 36.02 42.06 -75.27
N GLY A 54 36.81 41.67 -74.25
CA GLY A 54 36.34 40.96 -73.04
C GLY A 54 36.07 39.46 -73.25
N GLU A 55 36.55 38.62 -72.34
CA GLU A 55 36.41 37.15 -72.40
C GLU A 55 35.70 36.59 -71.16
N PHE A 56 34.87 35.55 -71.33
CA PHE A 56 34.14 34.90 -70.23
C PHE A 56 34.40 33.39 -70.18
N LEU A 57 34.61 32.88 -68.96
CA LEU A 57 34.75 31.46 -68.65
C LEU A 57 33.56 30.98 -67.80
N LEU A 58 32.93 29.89 -68.21
CA LEU A 58 32.04 29.09 -67.38
C LEU A 58 32.41 27.61 -67.54
N SER A 59 32.94 26.99 -66.50
CA SER A 59 33.38 25.60 -66.56
C SER A 59 33.24 24.88 -65.23
N THR A 60 33.21 23.55 -65.28
CA THR A 60 33.11 22.69 -64.10
C THR A 60 34.37 21.85 -63.93
N ASP A 61 34.81 21.65 -62.69
CA ASP A 61 35.87 20.70 -62.33
C ASP A 61 35.24 19.49 -61.64
N LEU A 62 35.71 18.27 -61.93
CA LEU A 62 35.28 17.06 -61.24
C LEU A 62 36.50 16.29 -60.77
N GLY A 63 36.58 15.97 -59.47
CA GLY A 63 37.76 15.39 -58.86
C GLY A 63 37.45 14.26 -57.90
N ILE A 64 38.41 13.36 -57.75
CA ILE A 64 38.39 12.29 -56.75
C ILE A 64 39.77 12.21 -56.08
N ILE A 65 39.79 12.03 -54.77
CA ILE A 65 41.00 11.87 -53.97
C ILE A 65 40.86 10.61 -53.14
N TYR A 66 41.89 9.78 -53.18
CA TYR A 66 42.14 8.69 -52.25
C TYR A 66 43.13 9.17 -51.19
N ARG A 67 42.79 9.06 -49.90
CA ARG A 67 43.60 9.47 -48.76
C ARG A 67 43.80 8.29 -47.84
N VAL A 68 45.03 8.16 -47.34
CA VAL A 68 45.37 7.24 -46.25
C VAL A 68 45.94 8.08 -45.11
N SER A 69 45.18 8.21 -44.03
CA SER A 69 45.61 8.93 -42.84
C SER A 69 46.46 8.01 -41.95
N ARG A 70 47.65 8.46 -41.59
CA ARG A 70 48.51 7.79 -40.61
C ARG A 70 48.80 8.76 -39.48
N THR A 71 48.56 8.31 -38.25
CA THR A 71 48.78 9.10 -37.03
C THR A 71 50.23 8.94 -36.55
N GLY A 72 50.76 9.98 -35.90
CA GLY A 72 52.13 10.03 -35.39
C GLY A 72 52.72 11.44 -35.40
N GLN A 73 53.88 11.61 -34.79
CA GLN A 73 54.67 12.84 -34.78
C GLN A 73 56.12 12.53 -35.17
N GLY A 74 56.84 13.52 -35.71
CA GLY A 74 58.24 13.40 -36.16
C GLY A 74 58.38 13.25 -37.67
N VAL A 75 59.47 12.60 -38.11
CA VAL A 75 59.74 12.31 -39.53
C VAL A 75 59.03 11.02 -39.93
N GLY A 76 58.27 11.03 -41.02
CA GLY A 76 57.53 9.85 -41.47
C GLY A 76 56.73 10.10 -42.74
N LEU A 77 55.91 9.14 -43.15
CA LEU A 77 54.95 9.30 -44.24
C LEU A 77 53.55 9.38 -43.64
N PHE A 78 53.09 10.61 -43.41
CA PHE A 78 51.79 10.91 -42.84
C PHE A 78 50.85 11.46 -43.92
N ASP A 79 49.56 11.18 -43.77
CA ASP A 79 48.46 11.70 -44.61
C ASP A 79 48.78 11.71 -46.11
N TYR A 80 49.16 10.55 -46.63
CA TYR A 80 49.37 10.37 -48.06
C TYR A 80 48.03 10.45 -48.80
N SER A 81 48.02 11.20 -49.90
CA SER A 81 46.86 11.34 -50.76
C SER A 81 47.27 11.28 -52.23
N ILE A 82 46.43 10.67 -53.04
CA ILE A 82 46.54 10.62 -54.50
C ILE A 82 45.18 10.89 -55.10
N GLY A 83 45.12 11.68 -56.17
CA GLY A 83 43.85 12.06 -56.77
C GLY A 83 43.98 12.44 -58.23
N GLY A 84 42.82 12.48 -58.88
CA GLY A 84 42.67 12.91 -60.26
C GLY A 84 41.54 13.94 -60.37
N VAL A 85 41.74 14.97 -61.17
CA VAL A 85 40.76 16.02 -61.44
C VAL A 85 40.66 16.26 -62.93
N ILE A 86 39.45 16.20 -63.47
CA ILE A 86 39.12 16.73 -64.79
C ILE A 86 38.83 18.22 -64.60
N LYS A 87 39.67 19.08 -65.18
CA LYS A 87 39.62 20.53 -65.05
C LYS A 87 38.97 21.18 -66.26
N ASN A 88 38.18 22.22 -66.03
CA ASN A 88 37.57 23.11 -67.02
C ASN A 88 36.63 22.40 -68.02
N LEU A 89 35.79 21.49 -67.53
CA LEU A 89 34.73 20.85 -68.32
C LEU A 89 33.62 21.88 -68.65
N GLY A 90 33.55 22.36 -69.88
CA GLY A 90 32.59 23.40 -70.29
C GLY A 90 33.04 24.16 -71.54
N LYS A 91 32.24 25.14 -71.99
CA LYS A 91 32.52 25.93 -73.20
C LYS A 91 33.15 27.28 -72.84
N ASN A 92 34.40 27.52 -73.26
CA ASN A 92 34.97 28.86 -73.32
C ASN A 92 34.16 29.70 -74.33
N ILE A 93 33.70 30.90 -73.93
CA ILE A 93 33.11 31.86 -74.86
C ILE A 93 34.22 32.86 -75.22
N SER A 94 35.04 32.52 -76.21
CA SER A 94 36.07 33.39 -76.80
C SER A 94 35.67 33.79 -78.21
N TYR A 95 35.70 35.10 -78.52
CA TYR A 95 35.34 35.64 -79.84
C TYR A 95 36.53 35.82 -80.78
N THR A 96 37.78 35.63 -80.32
CA THR A 96 38.98 35.97 -81.14
C THR A 96 40.11 34.93 -81.14
N GLY A 97 39.92 33.74 -80.57
CA GLY A 97 40.94 32.67 -80.62
C GLY A 97 42.18 32.94 -79.77
N TYR A 98 42.09 33.87 -78.83
CA TYR A 98 43.00 33.99 -77.68
C TYR A 98 42.46 33.13 -76.53
N ASP A 99 43.33 32.31 -75.91
CA ASP A 99 43.01 31.46 -74.75
C ASP A 99 43.81 31.96 -73.54
N GLY A 100 43.31 33.00 -72.85
CA GLY A 100 43.86 33.45 -71.57
C GLY A 100 43.46 32.54 -70.39
N PHE A 101 42.43 31.72 -70.56
CA PHE A 101 41.94 30.80 -69.53
C PHE A 101 42.60 29.42 -69.61
N PRO A 102 42.75 28.70 -68.48
CA PRO A 102 43.35 27.38 -68.47
C PRO A 102 42.56 26.40 -69.35
N PRO A 103 43.25 25.54 -70.13
CA PRO A 103 42.57 24.61 -71.03
C PRO A 103 41.86 23.46 -70.28
N LEU A 104 40.93 22.79 -70.97
CA LEU A 104 40.41 21.49 -70.54
C LEU A 104 41.57 20.51 -70.40
N GLY A 105 41.66 19.82 -69.27
CA GLY A 105 42.75 18.89 -69.01
C GLY A 105 42.46 17.93 -67.87
N VAL A 106 43.27 16.88 -67.79
CA VAL A 106 43.27 15.93 -66.66
C VAL A 106 44.51 16.20 -65.83
N ASP A 107 44.32 16.43 -64.53
CA ASP A 107 45.40 16.59 -63.57
C ASP A 107 45.42 15.39 -62.63
N VAL A 108 46.57 14.73 -62.50
CA VAL A 108 46.75 13.61 -61.57
C VAL A 108 47.89 13.96 -60.64
N GLY A 109 47.65 13.95 -59.33
CA GLY A 109 48.64 14.37 -58.36
C GLY A 109 48.53 13.64 -57.03
N GLY A 110 49.59 13.78 -56.25
CA GLY A 110 49.67 13.25 -54.91
C GLY A 110 50.32 14.25 -53.95
N ARG A 111 50.02 14.08 -52.68
CA ARG A 111 50.59 14.86 -51.58
C ARG A 111 50.89 13.94 -50.42
N VAL A 112 52.02 14.19 -49.74
CA VAL A 112 52.42 13.48 -48.53
C VAL A 112 53.00 14.44 -47.52
N GLU A 113 52.69 14.23 -46.25
CA GLU A 113 53.30 14.96 -45.15
C GLU A 113 54.52 14.18 -44.65
N VAL A 114 55.70 14.81 -44.74
CA VAL A 114 56.99 14.15 -44.47
C VAL A 114 57.52 14.45 -43.06
N TYR A 115 56.95 15.46 -42.41
CA TYR A 115 57.25 15.83 -41.04
C TYR A 115 56.00 16.42 -40.38
N ARG A 116 55.70 15.98 -39.16
CA ARG A 116 54.53 16.42 -38.38
C ARG A 116 54.92 16.76 -36.94
N SER A 117 54.49 17.91 -36.44
CA SER A 117 54.59 18.30 -35.03
C SER A 117 53.46 19.26 -34.66
N GLU A 118 53.30 19.57 -33.38
CA GLU A 118 52.28 20.52 -32.92
C GLU A 118 52.48 21.95 -33.45
N ILE A 119 53.70 22.31 -33.85
CA ILE A 119 54.05 23.68 -34.26
C ILE A 119 54.48 23.81 -35.72
N TYR A 120 54.87 22.71 -36.38
CA TYR A 120 55.43 22.73 -37.72
C TYR A 120 55.15 21.43 -38.50
N ASN A 121 54.61 21.58 -39.71
CA ASN A 121 54.32 20.49 -40.64
C ASN A 121 54.97 20.76 -42.00
N ALA A 122 55.60 19.74 -42.59
CA ALA A 122 56.23 19.82 -43.91
C ALA A 122 55.54 18.86 -44.88
N ARG A 123 55.07 19.38 -46.02
CA ARG A 123 54.36 18.59 -47.04
C ARG A 123 55.04 18.68 -48.39
N LEU A 124 55.14 17.53 -49.05
CA LEU A 124 55.56 17.42 -50.44
C LEU A 124 54.35 17.12 -51.31
N SER A 125 54.30 17.73 -52.48
CA SER A 125 53.27 17.48 -53.49
C SER A 125 53.88 17.31 -54.87
N SER A 126 53.23 16.52 -55.70
CA SER A 126 53.59 16.35 -57.11
C SER A 126 52.33 16.18 -57.95
N HIS A 127 52.30 16.73 -59.15
CA HIS A 127 51.18 16.55 -60.07
C HIS A 127 51.62 16.50 -61.53
N ILE A 128 50.81 15.86 -62.36
CA ILE A 128 50.98 15.75 -63.81
C ILE A 128 49.72 16.29 -64.47
N LEU A 129 49.84 17.41 -65.15
CA LEU A 129 48.75 18.00 -65.94
C LEU A 129 48.87 17.58 -67.40
N PHE A 130 47.80 16.99 -67.92
CA PHE A 130 47.56 16.65 -69.32
C PHE A 130 46.52 17.60 -69.91
N PRO A 131 46.90 18.79 -70.42
CA PRO A 131 46.00 19.63 -71.20
C PRO A 131 45.60 18.89 -72.48
N LEU A 132 44.30 18.90 -72.81
CA LEU A 132 43.76 18.26 -74.01
C LEU A 132 43.85 19.18 -75.24
N TYR A 133 43.86 20.51 -75.05
CA TYR A 133 44.00 21.47 -76.13
C TYR A 133 44.60 22.81 -75.65
N PRO A 134 45.77 23.26 -76.15
CA PRO A 134 46.71 22.50 -76.96
C PRO A 134 47.32 21.33 -76.16
N PRO A 135 47.59 20.17 -76.79
CA PRO A 135 48.11 19.00 -76.09
C PRO A 135 49.53 19.22 -75.56
N GLY A 136 49.78 18.76 -74.34
CA GLY A 136 51.07 18.87 -73.67
C GLY A 136 51.13 18.03 -72.39
N VAL A 137 52.27 18.05 -71.72
CA VAL A 137 52.47 17.44 -70.39
C VAL A 137 53.27 18.42 -69.53
N MET A 138 52.77 18.68 -68.32
CA MET A 138 53.49 19.45 -67.31
C MET A 138 53.59 18.65 -66.02
N PHE A 139 54.80 18.60 -65.46
CA PHE A 139 55.09 17.98 -64.17
C PHE A 139 55.37 19.07 -63.15
N GLY A 140 54.58 19.11 -62.08
CA GLY A 140 54.78 20.05 -60.98
C GLY A 140 55.23 19.34 -59.72
N ILE A 141 56.15 19.96 -58.98
CA ILE A 141 56.50 19.59 -57.60
C ILE A 141 56.32 20.79 -56.68
N GLY A 142 55.92 20.53 -55.44
CA GLY A 142 55.67 21.56 -54.44
C GLY A 142 56.16 21.15 -53.05
N LEU A 143 56.66 22.12 -52.32
CA LEU A 143 56.99 22.05 -50.90
C LEU A 143 56.14 23.07 -50.15
N GLU A 144 55.45 22.61 -49.10
CA GLU A 144 54.66 23.44 -48.20
C GLU A 144 55.22 23.32 -46.78
N ASN A 145 55.40 24.47 -46.12
CA ASN A 145 55.91 24.59 -44.75
C ASN A 145 54.89 25.32 -43.91
N ILE A 146 54.20 24.58 -43.05
CA ILE A 146 53.06 25.07 -42.28
C ILE A 146 53.49 25.24 -40.83
N PHE A 147 53.29 26.43 -40.28
CA PHE A 147 53.59 26.78 -38.89
C PHE A 147 52.31 27.07 -38.14
N LEU A 148 52.16 26.48 -36.94
CA LEU A 148 51.02 26.64 -36.04
C LEU A 148 49.66 26.37 -36.70
N ASP A 149 49.64 25.60 -37.80
CA ASP A 149 48.51 25.41 -38.72
C ASP A 149 47.89 26.71 -39.28
N MET A 150 48.58 27.85 -39.11
CA MET A 150 48.09 29.18 -39.49
C MET A 150 48.88 29.81 -40.64
N ILE A 151 50.19 29.54 -40.74
CA ILE A 151 51.07 30.20 -41.72
C ILE A 151 51.68 29.14 -42.63
N ASN A 152 51.35 29.17 -43.92
CA ASN A 152 51.88 28.20 -44.89
C ASN A 152 52.80 28.90 -45.88
N PHE A 153 54.08 28.54 -45.93
CA PHE A 153 55.00 28.96 -47.00
C PHE A 153 55.09 27.89 -48.08
N LYS A 154 54.83 28.29 -49.33
CA LYS A 154 54.80 27.40 -50.49
C LYS A 154 55.92 27.76 -51.48
N ALA A 155 56.60 26.73 -51.96
CA ALA A 155 57.49 26.83 -53.11
C ALA A 155 57.14 25.71 -54.10
N GLY A 156 57.08 26.01 -55.38
CA GLY A 156 56.74 25.03 -56.41
C GLY A 156 57.52 25.22 -57.70
N LEU A 157 57.71 24.13 -58.44
CA LEU A 157 58.43 24.11 -59.71
C LEU A 157 57.59 23.35 -60.75
N ASN A 158 57.32 23.99 -61.88
CA ASN A 158 56.66 23.35 -63.03
C ASN A 158 57.67 23.08 -64.15
N LEU A 159 57.76 21.82 -64.56
CA LEU A 159 58.62 21.30 -65.62
C LEU A 159 57.76 20.93 -66.84
N GLY A 160 58.04 21.54 -67.98
CA GLY A 160 57.42 21.16 -69.27
C GLY A 160 58.40 20.37 -70.14
N VAL A 161 57.90 19.85 -71.27
CA VAL A 161 58.70 19.08 -72.25
C VAL A 161 59.88 19.89 -72.83
N GLU A 162 59.83 21.24 -72.76
CA GLU A 162 60.86 22.17 -73.23
C GLU A 162 61.81 22.68 -72.11
N GLY A 163 61.69 22.18 -70.87
CA GLY A 163 62.50 22.59 -69.71
C GLY A 163 61.70 23.23 -68.56
N VAL A 164 62.40 23.84 -67.60
CA VAL A 164 61.80 24.53 -66.43
C VAL A 164 61.02 25.75 -66.93
N LYS A 165 59.70 25.77 -66.75
CA LYS A 165 58.86 26.87 -67.27
C LYS A 165 58.60 27.98 -66.24
N ALA A 166 58.48 27.67 -64.95
CA ALA A 166 58.29 28.71 -63.90
C ALA A 166 58.46 28.19 -62.45
N PRO A 167 59.39 28.76 -61.63
CA PRO A 167 59.39 28.58 -60.18
C PRO A 167 58.38 29.50 -59.48
N SER A 168 57.44 28.96 -58.72
CA SER A 168 56.46 29.72 -57.95
C SER A 168 56.84 29.82 -56.48
N ILE A 169 56.58 30.96 -55.86
CA ILE A 169 56.65 31.15 -54.41
C ILE A 169 55.33 31.73 -53.92
N GLY A 170 54.89 31.36 -52.73
CA GLY A 170 53.66 31.89 -52.15
C GLY A 170 53.60 31.70 -50.66
N PHE A 171 52.61 32.34 -50.04
CA PHE A 171 52.25 32.10 -48.67
C PHE A 171 50.74 32.08 -48.50
N ASP A 172 50.26 31.37 -47.48
CA ASP A 172 48.89 31.48 -47.01
C ASP A 172 48.87 31.88 -45.52
N LEU A 173 47.83 32.63 -45.15
CA LEU A 173 47.43 32.89 -43.78
C LEU A 173 46.04 32.29 -43.57
N ILE A 174 45.91 31.40 -42.58
CA ILE A 174 44.68 30.69 -42.24
C ILE A 174 44.19 31.23 -40.89
N PHE A 175 42.95 31.69 -40.87
CA PHE A 175 42.25 32.17 -39.69
C PHE A 175 41.14 31.16 -39.35
N PRO A 176 41.37 30.26 -38.39
CA PRO A 176 40.35 29.31 -37.95
C PRO A 176 39.27 30.04 -37.13
N LEU A 177 37.99 29.83 -37.47
CA LEU A 177 36.82 30.29 -36.69
C LEU A 177 35.99 29.08 -36.28
N GLU A 178 35.06 29.23 -35.33
CA GLU A 178 34.30 28.12 -34.74
C GLU A 178 33.61 27.21 -35.78
N ASP A 179 33.02 27.78 -36.83
CA ASP A 179 32.25 27.04 -37.84
C ASP A 179 32.78 27.16 -39.28
N THR A 180 33.90 27.86 -39.50
CA THR A 180 34.41 28.20 -40.84
C THR A 180 35.89 28.55 -40.82
N ASP A 181 36.65 28.11 -41.82
CA ASP A 181 38.02 28.56 -42.02
C ASP A 181 38.09 29.64 -43.10
N ILE A 182 38.75 30.76 -42.79
CA ILE A 182 39.07 31.80 -43.78
C ILE A 182 40.56 31.73 -44.08
N GLN A 183 40.90 31.44 -45.33
CA GLN A 183 42.27 31.40 -45.82
C GLN A 183 42.53 32.53 -46.81
N PHE A 184 43.48 33.39 -46.49
CA PHE A 184 44.08 34.30 -47.44
C PHE A 184 45.30 33.63 -48.07
N SER A 185 45.40 33.65 -49.39
CA SER A 185 46.52 33.08 -50.14
C SER A 185 47.09 34.11 -51.09
N TYR A 186 48.42 34.15 -51.18
CA TYR A 186 49.13 34.98 -52.13
C TYR A 186 50.25 34.17 -52.77
N SER A 187 50.34 34.18 -54.10
CA SER A 187 51.44 33.54 -54.81
C SER A 187 51.96 34.41 -55.94
N MET A 188 53.25 34.28 -56.19
CA MET A 188 53.97 34.92 -57.29
C MET A 188 54.52 33.85 -58.21
N VAL A 189 54.21 33.97 -59.51
CA VAL A 189 54.64 33.03 -60.54
C VAL A 189 55.34 33.82 -61.66
N PRO A 190 56.60 33.54 -62.00
CA PRO A 190 57.28 34.18 -63.09
C PRO A 190 56.69 33.68 -64.42
N VAL A 191 56.33 34.62 -65.29
CA VAL A 191 55.82 34.38 -66.63
C VAL A 191 56.86 34.93 -67.61
N SER A 192 57.37 34.07 -68.49
CA SER A 192 58.35 34.46 -69.51
C SER A 192 57.65 34.79 -70.82
N TYR A 193 57.76 36.03 -71.28
CA TYR A 193 57.16 36.50 -72.54
C TYR A 193 58.20 37.26 -73.36
N SER A 194 58.40 36.85 -74.62
CA SER A 194 59.34 37.48 -75.57
C SER A 194 60.77 37.71 -75.05
N GLY A 195 61.29 36.82 -74.20
CA GLY A 195 62.64 36.93 -73.64
C GLY A 195 62.78 37.84 -72.41
N SER A 196 61.68 38.34 -71.86
CA SER A 196 61.64 39.06 -70.57
C SER A 196 60.87 38.25 -69.51
N THR A 197 61.40 38.17 -68.29
CA THR A 197 60.74 37.53 -67.15
C THR A 197 59.93 38.57 -66.39
N GLN A 198 58.62 38.35 -66.30
CA GLN A 198 57.71 39.18 -65.52
C GLN A 198 57.06 38.33 -64.42
N TYR A 199 56.39 38.94 -63.44
CA TYR A 199 55.75 38.22 -62.34
C TYR A 199 54.24 38.36 -62.42
N SER A 200 53.54 37.22 -62.44
CA SER A 200 52.12 37.12 -62.17
C SER A 200 51.90 37.09 -60.67
N HIS A 201 50.99 37.93 -60.19
CA HIS A 201 50.54 37.95 -58.81
C HIS A 201 49.14 37.34 -58.74
N ASN A 202 48.98 36.32 -57.90
CA ASN A 202 47.70 35.70 -57.61
C ASN A 202 47.36 35.94 -56.13
N ALA A 203 46.31 36.72 -55.88
CA ALA A 203 45.70 36.84 -54.56
C ALA A 203 44.40 36.05 -54.53
N GLY A 204 44.21 35.28 -53.46
CA GLY A 204 43.10 34.36 -53.27
C GLY A 204 42.47 34.51 -51.89
N LEU A 205 41.15 34.68 -51.82
CA LEU A 205 40.39 34.50 -50.58
C LEU A 205 39.60 33.20 -50.67
N SER A 206 39.84 32.28 -49.73
CA SER A 206 39.16 31.00 -49.62
C SER A 206 38.33 30.95 -48.33
N VAL A 207 37.03 30.67 -48.44
CA VAL A 207 36.14 30.46 -47.28
C VAL A 207 35.60 29.05 -47.34
N ALA A 208 35.91 28.22 -46.35
CA ALA A 208 35.48 26.84 -46.24
C ALA A 208 34.30 26.70 -45.27
N PHE A 209 33.12 26.37 -45.80
CA PHE A 209 31.90 26.13 -45.02
C PHE A 209 31.68 24.63 -44.83
N GLY A 210 31.42 24.21 -43.58
CA GLY A 210 31.21 22.82 -43.19
C GLY A 210 32.23 22.38 -42.12
N THR A 211 31.74 21.82 -41.02
CA THR A 211 32.50 21.55 -39.79
C THR A 211 33.41 20.33 -39.91
N TYR A 212 34.71 20.52 -39.79
CA TYR A 212 35.64 19.44 -39.45
C TYR A 212 35.75 19.40 -37.92
N ASP A 213 34.92 18.59 -37.26
CA ASP A 213 34.97 18.47 -35.81
C ASP A 213 36.25 17.74 -35.36
N LYS A 214 36.99 18.39 -34.48
CA LYS A 214 38.25 17.87 -33.90
C LYS A 214 38.09 17.46 -32.44
N LYS A 215 36.90 17.67 -31.85
CA LYS A 215 36.61 17.31 -30.46
C LYS A 215 36.03 15.88 -30.42
N PRO A 216 36.47 15.03 -29.48
CA PRO A 216 35.84 13.73 -29.29
C PRO A 216 34.49 13.87 -28.56
N PRO A 217 33.63 12.84 -28.63
CA PRO A 217 32.36 12.84 -27.90
C PRO A 217 32.56 13.01 -26.39
N GLU A 218 31.65 13.73 -25.76
CA GLU A 218 31.50 13.76 -24.31
C GLU A 218 30.73 12.51 -23.88
N VAL A 219 31.31 11.72 -22.97
CA VAL A 219 30.69 10.51 -22.44
C VAL A 219 30.60 10.60 -20.92
N GLU A 220 29.46 10.21 -20.39
CA GLU A 220 29.22 10.04 -18.95
C GLU A 220 28.58 8.67 -18.74
N VAL A 221 29.12 7.91 -17.79
CA VAL A 221 28.51 6.69 -17.28
C VAL A 221 28.53 6.71 -15.76
N SER A 222 27.41 6.31 -15.16
CA SER A 222 27.27 6.16 -13.71
C SER A 222 26.39 4.97 -13.38
N LEU A 223 26.57 4.40 -12.19
CA LEU A 223 25.72 3.32 -11.67
C LEU A 223 24.66 3.90 -10.74
N GLU A 224 23.44 3.36 -10.83
CA GLU A 224 22.38 3.64 -9.85
C GLU A 224 22.72 3.03 -8.48
N ASN A 225 23.18 1.77 -8.46
CA ASN A 225 23.77 1.10 -7.30
C ASN A 225 25.00 0.30 -7.75
N PRO A 226 26.19 0.47 -7.14
CA PRO A 226 27.37 -0.30 -7.50
C PRO A 226 27.39 -1.72 -6.94
N TYR A 227 26.49 -2.10 -6.04
CA TYR A 227 26.39 -3.44 -5.47
C TYR A 227 25.09 -4.11 -5.96
N PHE A 228 25.18 -5.34 -6.43
CA PHE A 228 24.01 -6.09 -6.90
C PHE A 228 24.20 -7.59 -6.69
N SER A 229 23.09 -8.32 -6.52
CA SER A 229 23.06 -9.76 -6.22
C SER A 229 22.21 -10.47 -7.27
N PRO A 230 22.80 -11.16 -8.27
CA PRO A 230 22.04 -11.82 -9.33
C PRO A 230 21.42 -13.14 -8.85
N ASN A 231 20.54 -13.08 -7.85
CA ASN A 231 19.91 -14.23 -7.20
C ASN A 231 18.42 -14.41 -7.57
N HIS A 232 17.85 -13.47 -8.34
CA HIS A 232 16.48 -13.45 -8.86
C HIS A 232 15.41 -13.27 -7.78
N ASP A 233 15.72 -12.59 -6.67
CA ASP A 233 14.77 -12.32 -5.59
C ASP A 233 13.96 -11.03 -5.77
N GLY A 234 14.23 -10.27 -6.84
CA GLY A 234 13.57 -9.01 -7.17
C GLY A 234 14.24 -7.76 -6.58
N THR A 235 15.30 -7.91 -5.77
CA THR A 235 16.02 -6.83 -5.10
C THR A 235 17.44 -6.72 -5.63
N ASN A 236 17.78 -5.63 -6.34
CA ASN A 236 19.12 -5.40 -6.88
C ASN A 236 19.68 -6.58 -7.71
N ASP A 237 18.84 -7.25 -8.52
CA ASP A 237 19.26 -8.37 -9.37
C ASP A 237 20.18 -7.95 -10.54
N ARG A 238 20.27 -6.66 -10.85
CA ARG A 238 20.96 -6.13 -12.04
C ARG A 238 21.71 -4.85 -11.76
N ALA A 239 22.91 -4.73 -12.30
CA ALA A 239 23.64 -3.47 -12.37
C ALA A 239 23.09 -2.59 -13.50
N LYS A 240 22.62 -1.39 -13.16
CA LYS A 240 22.04 -0.43 -14.11
C LYS A 240 22.97 0.75 -14.36
N PHE A 241 23.56 0.77 -15.56
CA PHE A 241 24.47 1.80 -16.05
C PHE A 241 23.67 2.90 -16.74
N LEU A 242 23.64 4.10 -16.18
CA LEU A 242 23.07 5.29 -16.81
C LEU A 242 24.08 5.87 -17.79
N ILE A 243 23.70 5.98 -19.06
CA ILE A 243 24.60 6.37 -20.16
C ILE A 243 24.15 7.69 -20.76
N ARG A 244 25.09 8.61 -20.89
CA ARG A 244 24.93 9.83 -21.67
C ARG A 244 26.12 10.00 -22.58
N ILE A 245 25.84 10.16 -23.86
CA ILE A 245 26.84 10.46 -24.87
C ILE A 245 26.32 11.67 -25.65
N LYS A 246 27.15 12.70 -25.75
CA LYS A 246 26.86 13.91 -26.50
C LYS A 246 28.03 14.22 -27.41
N ASP A 247 27.72 14.65 -28.61
CA ASP A 247 28.72 15.10 -29.58
C ASP A 247 28.14 16.30 -30.35
N ASN A 248 29.01 17.20 -30.83
CA ASN A 248 28.56 18.35 -31.60
C ASN A 248 28.15 17.97 -33.04
N THR A 249 28.52 16.75 -33.48
CA THR A 249 28.20 16.20 -34.80
C THR A 249 27.24 15.00 -34.70
N MET A 250 27.73 13.78 -34.85
CA MET A 250 26.96 12.54 -34.78
C MET A 250 27.77 11.48 -34.07
N VAL A 251 27.16 10.79 -33.11
CA VAL A 251 27.78 9.65 -32.45
C VAL A 251 27.76 8.45 -33.41
N PHE A 252 28.95 7.98 -33.77
CA PHE A 252 29.16 6.97 -34.80
C PHE A 252 29.35 5.56 -34.23
N GLY A 253 29.69 5.47 -32.95
CA GLY A 253 29.54 4.26 -32.17
C GLY A 253 29.92 4.44 -30.71
N TRP A 254 29.47 3.49 -29.89
CA TRP A 254 29.73 3.44 -28.46
C TRP A 254 29.86 2.00 -27.97
N ARG A 255 30.54 1.82 -26.84
CA ARG A 255 30.81 0.52 -26.23
C ARG A 255 30.97 0.64 -24.72
N LEU A 256 30.20 -0.14 -23.96
CA LEU A 256 30.35 -0.37 -22.53
C LEU A 256 30.96 -1.76 -22.32
N ASP A 257 32.20 -1.81 -21.86
CA ASP A 257 32.93 -3.05 -21.58
C ASP A 257 32.99 -3.30 -20.07
N ILE A 258 32.75 -4.54 -19.65
CA ILE A 258 32.84 -5.01 -18.27
C ILE A 258 33.98 -6.02 -18.17
N PHE A 259 34.85 -5.85 -17.18
CA PHE A 259 36.06 -6.62 -16.94
C PHE A 259 36.03 -7.25 -15.55
N ASP A 260 36.66 -8.41 -15.41
CA ASP A 260 36.96 -8.98 -14.09
C ASP A 260 38.18 -8.28 -13.45
N GLU A 261 38.52 -8.67 -12.22
CA GLU A 261 39.70 -8.19 -11.47
C GLU A 261 41.05 -8.46 -12.17
N ASN A 262 41.09 -9.36 -13.15
CA ASN A 262 42.29 -9.76 -13.89
C ASN A 262 42.35 -9.14 -15.30
N ASP A 263 41.59 -8.08 -15.56
CA ASP A 263 41.48 -7.38 -16.85
C ASP A 263 40.92 -8.22 -17.99
N ARG A 264 40.23 -9.32 -17.70
CA ARG A 264 39.57 -10.13 -18.73
C ARG A 264 38.20 -9.55 -19.01
N LEU A 265 37.89 -9.41 -20.30
CA LEU A 265 36.58 -8.98 -20.74
C LEU A 265 35.53 -10.03 -20.39
N VAL A 266 34.51 -9.61 -19.65
CA VAL A 266 33.38 -10.44 -19.20
C VAL A 266 32.20 -10.26 -20.15
N LYS A 267 31.83 -9.01 -20.43
CA LYS A 267 30.69 -8.66 -21.29
C LYS A 267 30.89 -7.30 -21.94
N SER A 268 30.41 -7.16 -23.17
CA SER A 268 30.40 -5.90 -23.91
C SER A 268 28.99 -5.59 -24.40
N PHE A 269 28.55 -4.36 -24.17
CA PHE A 269 27.38 -3.78 -24.81
C PHE A 269 27.84 -2.71 -25.78
N TYR A 270 27.40 -2.74 -27.02
CA TYR A 270 27.86 -1.77 -28.00
C TYR A 270 26.83 -1.52 -29.09
N ALA A 271 26.96 -0.37 -29.72
CA ALA A 271 26.33 -0.10 -31.00
C ALA A 271 27.32 0.68 -31.86
N GLU A 272 27.57 0.20 -33.08
CA GLU A 272 28.46 0.86 -34.03
C GLU A 272 27.81 0.90 -35.41
N ASP A 273 28.15 1.94 -36.19
CA ASP A 273 27.75 1.99 -37.60
C ASP A 273 28.51 0.92 -38.41
N VAL A 274 27.78 -0.11 -38.82
CA VAL A 274 28.25 -1.28 -39.60
C VAL A 274 28.75 -0.93 -41.02
N ARG A 275 28.78 0.35 -41.41
CA ARG A 275 29.17 0.83 -42.74
C ARG A 275 30.68 0.91 -43.00
N LYS A 276 31.53 0.22 -42.23
CA LYS A 276 32.96 0.03 -42.55
C LYS A 276 33.11 -0.91 -43.75
N ILE A 277 33.20 -0.35 -44.96
CA ILE A 277 33.37 -1.16 -46.17
C ILE A 277 34.87 -1.33 -46.46
N ARG A 278 35.38 -2.56 -46.38
CA ARG A 278 36.74 -2.90 -46.85
C ARG A 278 36.93 -2.74 -48.37
N HIS A 279 35.84 -2.68 -49.16
CA HIS A 279 35.85 -2.61 -50.64
C HIS A 279 34.78 -1.68 -51.26
N MET A 280 35.22 -0.60 -51.94
CA MET A 280 34.35 0.37 -52.65
C MET A 280 34.07 -0.06 -54.11
N THR A 281 32.80 -0.09 -54.54
CA THR A 281 32.39 -0.30 -55.95
C THR A 281 31.86 0.99 -56.57
N VAL A 282 31.85 1.10 -57.91
CA VAL A 282 31.40 2.31 -58.63
C VAL A 282 29.93 2.64 -58.31
N LYS A 283 29.06 1.64 -58.20
CA LYS A 283 27.66 1.83 -57.86
C LYS A 283 27.45 2.30 -56.42
N LYS A 284 28.17 1.71 -55.46
CA LYS A 284 28.16 2.16 -54.05
C LYS A 284 28.71 3.58 -53.92
N PHE A 285 29.74 3.90 -54.69
CA PHE A 285 30.30 5.24 -54.79
C PHE A 285 29.25 6.25 -55.26
N VAL A 286 28.54 5.98 -56.37
CA VAL A 286 27.50 6.88 -56.91
C VAL A 286 26.31 7.03 -55.96
N ASN A 287 25.79 5.93 -55.40
CA ASN A 287 24.67 5.99 -54.45
C ASN A 287 25.02 6.78 -53.18
N ARG A 288 26.29 6.71 -52.73
CA ARG A 288 26.79 7.47 -51.58
C ARG A 288 26.93 8.97 -51.84
N ILE A 289 27.11 9.40 -53.10
CA ILE A 289 27.10 10.83 -53.44
C ILE A 289 25.79 11.48 -52.96
N PHE A 290 24.66 10.76 -53.03
CA PHE A 290 23.33 11.28 -52.68
C PHE A 290 22.74 10.75 -51.35
N ALA A 291 23.40 9.82 -50.66
CA ALA A 291 22.93 9.26 -49.39
C ALA A 291 23.03 10.24 -48.19
N LYS A 292 22.09 10.10 -47.24
CA LYS A 292 22.05 10.82 -45.94
C LYS A 292 22.75 9.98 -44.85
N LYS A 293 23.53 10.60 -43.97
CA LYS A 293 24.11 9.94 -42.78
C LYS A 293 23.04 9.74 -41.69
N GLU A 294 23.18 8.69 -40.89
CA GLU A 294 22.31 8.34 -39.75
C GLU A 294 23.18 8.09 -38.52
N GLU A 295 22.72 8.56 -37.36
CA GLU A 295 23.38 8.47 -36.06
C GLU A 295 23.02 7.16 -35.32
N VAL A 296 23.96 6.61 -34.54
CA VAL A 296 23.71 5.40 -33.75
C VAL A 296 22.82 5.73 -32.56
N LYS A 297 21.82 4.88 -32.28
CA LYS A 297 20.93 5.07 -31.12
C LYS A 297 21.72 4.87 -29.82
N ILE A 298 21.60 5.85 -28.93
CA ILE A 298 22.21 5.80 -27.59
C ILE A 298 21.11 5.47 -26.59
N PRO A 299 21.20 4.35 -25.85
CA PRO A 299 20.24 4.03 -24.81
C PRO A 299 20.45 4.95 -23.60
N GLU A 300 19.37 5.28 -22.88
CA GLU A 300 19.45 6.04 -21.63
C GLU A 300 20.14 5.24 -20.52
N PHE A 301 20.01 3.92 -20.55
CA PHE A 301 20.66 3.01 -19.62
C PHE A 301 20.91 1.62 -20.21
N ILE A 302 21.83 0.89 -19.59
CA ILE A 302 22.12 -0.52 -19.86
C ILE A 302 21.98 -1.30 -18.56
N GLU A 303 21.44 -2.51 -18.63
CA GLU A 303 21.36 -3.41 -17.49
C GLU A 303 22.29 -4.61 -17.72
N TRP A 304 23.00 -4.99 -16.67
CA TRP A 304 23.76 -6.22 -16.61
C TRP A 304 23.23 -7.09 -15.48
N ASP A 305 22.88 -8.31 -15.84
CA ASP A 305 22.32 -9.39 -15.02
C ASP A 305 23.37 -10.25 -14.33
N GLY A 306 24.64 -9.84 -14.35
CA GLY A 306 25.72 -10.68 -13.82
C GLY A 306 26.06 -11.86 -14.73
N GLU A 307 25.50 -11.97 -15.94
CA GLU A 307 25.91 -13.02 -16.88
C GLU A 307 27.13 -12.58 -17.70
N ASP A 308 28.05 -13.50 -17.99
CA ASP A 308 29.13 -13.31 -18.97
C ASP A 308 28.60 -13.34 -20.43
N SER A 309 29.52 -13.27 -21.40
CA SER A 309 29.18 -13.29 -22.82
C SER A 309 28.60 -14.63 -23.31
N ASP A 310 28.84 -15.71 -22.57
CA ASP A 310 28.34 -17.07 -22.85
C ASP A 310 27.00 -17.35 -22.13
N GLY A 311 26.52 -16.42 -21.30
CA GLY A 311 25.27 -16.51 -20.55
C GLY A 311 25.39 -17.21 -19.20
N ASN A 312 26.60 -17.39 -18.66
CA ASN A 312 26.80 -17.95 -17.33
C ASN A 312 26.87 -16.84 -16.28
N LEU A 313 26.27 -17.05 -15.11
CA LEU A 313 26.42 -16.14 -13.98
C LEU A 313 27.89 -16.07 -13.52
N VAL A 314 28.39 -14.85 -13.35
CA VAL A 314 29.72 -14.59 -12.82
C VAL A 314 29.75 -14.81 -11.30
N SER A 315 30.92 -15.13 -10.77
CA SER A 315 31.09 -15.34 -9.32
C SER A 315 31.09 -14.02 -8.56
N ASP A 316 30.84 -14.09 -7.25
CA ASP A 316 30.97 -12.93 -6.37
C ASP A 316 32.38 -12.32 -6.45
N GLY A 317 32.45 -10.99 -6.49
CA GLY A 317 33.71 -10.28 -6.67
C GLY A 317 33.56 -8.85 -7.18
N THR A 318 34.70 -8.20 -7.40
CA THR A 318 34.77 -6.85 -7.98
C THR A 318 35.01 -6.93 -9.49
N TYR A 319 34.13 -6.26 -10.23
CA TYR A 319 34.22 -6.07 -11.67
C TYR A 319 34.43 -4.59 -11.98
N PHE A 320 34.92 -4.30 -13.18
CA PHE A 320 35.21 -2.93 -13.62
C PHE A 320 34.55 -2.67 -14.96
N PHE A 321 34.06 -1.45 -15.18
CA PHE A 321 33.47 -1.09 -16.47
C PHE A 321 34.07 0.20 -17.05
N THR A 322 34.03 0.31 -18.38
CA THR A 322 34.42 1.51 -19.13
C THR A 322 33.42 1.78 -20.24
N LEU A 323 32.98 3.04 -20.38
CA LEU A 323 32.19 3.49 -21.54
C LEU A 323 33.10 4.23 -22.51
N SER A 324 33.12 3.78 -23.77
CA SER A 324 33.84 4.41 -24.87
C SER A 324 32.86 4.88 -25.94
N ALA A 325 33.13 6.02 -26.58
CA ALA A 325 32.38 6.50 -27.73
C ALA A 325 33.30 7.16 -28.77
N TRP A 326 32.84 7.17 -30.02
CA TRP A 326 33.54 7.82 -31.12
C TRP A 326 32.58 8.48 -32.11
N ASP A 327 33.03 9.59 -32.69
CA ASP A 327 32.29 10.36 -33.69
C ASP A 327 32.59 9.88 -35.13
N GLU A 328 32.01 10.56 -36.11
CA GLU A 328 32.21 10.28 -37.53
C GLU A 328 33.62 10.60 -38.06
N ASN A 329 34.41 11.36 -37.29
CA ASN A 329 35.79 11.72 -37.61
C ASN A 329 36.80 10.82 -36.87
N ASN A 330 36.31 9.78 -36.19
CA ASN A 330 37.08 8.83 -35.39
C ASN A 330 37.84 9.51 -34.22
N ASN A 331 37.34 10.64 -33.74
CA ASN A 331 37.70 11.19 -32.44
C ASN A 331 37.08 10.28 -31.37
N LYS A 332 37.89 9.81 -30.41
CA LYS A 332 37.47 8.81 -29.42
C LYS A 332 37.62 9.34 -28.00
N THR A 333 36.66 8.99 -27.15
CA THR A 333 36.70 9.20 -25.70
C THR A 333 36.39 7.88 -25.01
N ALA A 334 36.99 7.65 -23.85
CA ALA A 334 36.61 6.59 -22.92
C ALA A 334 36.59 7.13 -21.48
N THR A 335 35.69 6.63 -20.64
CA THR A 335 35.72 6.91 -19.21
C THR A 335 36.86 6.18 -18.52
N GLU A 336 37.22 6.67 -17.33
CA GLU A 336 38.03 5.89 -16.39
C GLU A 336 37.26 4.63 -15.94
N ARG A 337 38.01 3.63 -15.46
CA ARG A 337 37.44 2.40 -14.92
C ARG A 337 36.73 2.67 -13.60
N GLN A 338 35.48 2.24 -13.52
CA GLN A 338 34.67 2.33 -12.32
C GLN A 338 34.31 0.91 -11.84
N PRO A 339 34.27 0.66 -10.51
CA PRO A 339 33.96 -0.65 -9.98
C PRO A 339 32.45 -0.93 -9.94
N VAL A 340 32.09 -2.21 -10.04
CA VAL A 340 30.77 -2.78 -9.76
C VAL A 340 30.98 -4.10 -9.01
N TYR A 341 30.17 -4.37 -8.00
CA TYR A 341 30.36 -5.47 -7.06
C TYR A 341 29.21 -6.46 -7.20
N VAL A 342 29.56 -7.73 -7.42
CA VAL A 342 28.64 -8.88 -7.40
C VAL A 342 28.80 -9.54 -6.05
N ASP A 343 27.70 -9.67 -5.30
CA ASP A 343 27.71 -10.28 -3.97
C ASP A 343 26.39 -11.02 -3.71
N THR A 344 26.44 -12.35 -3.64
CA THR A 344 25.29 -13.22 -3.40
C THR A 344 25.30 -13.82 -1.99
N VAL A 345 26.23 -13.41 -1.12
CA VAL A 345 26.37 -13.95 0.23
C VAL A 345 25.34 -13.30 1.15
N VAL A 346 24.45 -14.12 1.70
CA VAL A 346 23.51 -13.65 2.73
C VAL A 346 24.23 -13.41 4.07
N PRO A 347 23.96 -12.30 4.77
CA PRO A 347 24.42 -12.09 6.14
C PRO A 347 23.86 -13.18 7.06
N LEU A 348 24.63 -13.73 8.00
CA LEU A 348 24.13 -14.75 8.93
C LEU A 348 23.74 -14.12 10.27
N LEU A 349 22.50 -14.37 10.70
CA LEU A 349 21.97 -13.96 12.00
C LEU A 349 21.26 -15.13 12.68
N GLN A 350 21.59 -15.37 13.96
CA GLN A 350 20.86 -16.32 14.80
C GLN A 350 20.67 -15.75 16.21
N ALA A 351 19.41 -15.58 16.62
CA ALA A 351 19.04 -15.16 17.96
C ALA A 351 18.57 -16.36 18.79
N THR A 352 19.09 -16.52 20.01
CA THR A 352 18.69 -17.59 20.94
C THR A 352 18.61 -17.09 22.39
N LEU A 353 17.80 -17.75 23.21
CA LEU A 353 17.79 -17.50 24.65
C LEU A 353 18.82 -18.39 25.33
N GLU A 354 19.63 -17.81 26.24
CA GLU A 354 20.65 -18.57 26.98
C GLU A 354 20.03 -19.59 27.96
N LYS A 355 18.81 -19.33 28.43
CA LYS A 355 18.01 -20.24 29.28
C LYS A 355 16.63 -20.42 28.64
N GLU A 356 16.02 -21.60 28.74
CA GLU A 356 14.64 -21.85 28.23
C GLU A 356 13.55 -21.03 28.94
N ASP A 357 13.91 -20.24 29.95
CA ASP A 357 13.02 -19.41 30.75
C ASP A 357 12.63 -18.14 29.99
N LYS A 358 11.49 -18.18 29.30
CA LYS A 358 10.95 -17.05 28.51
C LYS A 358 10.17 -16.03 29.34
N LEU A 359 10.04 -16.25 30.66
CA LEU A 359 9.23 -15.44 31.56
C LEU A 359 10.11 -14.52 32.39
N PHE A 360 9.86 -13.21 32.34
CA PHE A 360 10.53 -12.23 33.18
C PHE A 360 9.57 -11.13 33.66
N SER A 361 9.88 -10.51 34.80
CA SER A 361 9.04 -9.57 35.55
C SER A 361 9.84 -8.30 35.82
N PRO A 362 9.73 -7.26 35.00
CA PRO A 362 10.50 -6.02 35.13
C PRO A 362 9.94 -5.10 36.23
N ASN A 363 10.00 -5.55 37.50
CA ASN A 363 9.48 -4.85 38.68
C ASN A 363 10.59 -4.24 39.56
N ASN A 364 11.85 -4.43 39.16
CA ASN A 364 13.06 -3.93 39.80
C ASN A 364 13.29 -4.49 41.22
N ASP A 365 12.86 -5.73 41.47
CA ASP A 365 13.04 -6.45 42.74
C ASP A 365 14.33 -7.29 42.82
N GLY A 366 15.10 -7.34 41.73
CA GLY A 366 16.34 -8.08 41.59
C GLY A 366 16.17 -9.53 41.13
N VAL A 367 14.94 -9.98 40.84
CA VAL A 367 14.62 -11.35 40.42
C VAL A 367 13.91 -11.32 39.08
N LYS A 368 14.58 -11.83 38.04
CA LYS A 368 14.04 -11.90 36.65
C LYS A 368 13.58 -10.54 36.09
N ASP A 369 14.31 -9.46 36.39
CA ASP A 369 14.00 -8.11 35.90
C ASP A 369 14.31 -7.88 34.41
N THR A 370 15.17 -8.70 33.83
CA THR A 370 15.62 -8.58 32.43
C THR A 370 15.65 -9.95 31.75
N ILE A 371 15.45 -9.96 30.44
CA ILE A 371 15.72 -11.12 29.59
C ILE A 371 16.92 -10.84 28.68
N GLU A 372 17.82 -11.83 28.55
CA GLU A 372 19.01 -11.74 27.71
C GLU A 372 18.88 -12.69 26.52
N ILE A 373 19.07 -12.14 25.33
CA ILE A 373 18.98 -12.84 24.04
C ILE A 373 20.37 -12.83 23.42
N LYS A 374 20.98 -14.00 23.23
CA LYS A 374 22.26 -14.13 22.53
C LYS A 374 22.06 -13.97 21.03
N ILE A 375 22.96 -13.22 20.41
CA ILE A 375 22.97 -13.00 18.97
C ILE A 375 24.30 -13.54 18.45
N GLU A 376 24.21 -14.56 17.60
CA GLU A 376 25.33 -15.01 16.79
C GLU A 376 25.21 -14.36 15.42
N SER A 377 26.28 -13.70 14.98
CA SER A 377 26.33 -13.04 13.69
C SER A 377 27.62 -13.39 12.95
N ASP A 378 27.51 -13.60 11.63
CA ASP A 378 28.63 -13.84 10.73
C ASP A 378 28.33 -13.20 9.37
N ASN A 379 29.36 -12.86 8.59
CA ASN A 379 29.22 -12.13 7.31
C ASN A 379 28.40 -10.81 7.40
N ILE A 380 28.51 -10.08 8.51
CA ILE A 380 27.93 -8.74 8.65
C ILE A 380 29.04 -7.70 8.62
N ALA A 381 29.06 -6.87 7.59
CA ALA A 381 29.98 -5.75 7.47
C ALA A 381 29.51 -4.56 8.33
N SER A 382 30.45 -3.68 8.70
CA SER A 382 30.18 -2.54 9.58
C SER A 382 29.16 -1.54 9.02
N GLU A 383 28.96 -1.57 7.71
CA GLU A 383 28.07 -0.74 6.91
C GLU A 383 26.69 -1.37 6.65
N ASP A 384 26.49 -2.63 7.02
CA ASP A 384 25.24 -3.34 6.80
C ASP A 384 24.17 -2.82 7.75
N LYS A 385 22.92 -2.85 7.30
CA LYS A 385 21.79 -2.37 8.10
C LYS A 385 21.33 -3.51 8.99
N VAL A 386 21.57 -3.40 10.28
CA VAL A 386 21.07 -4.35 11.28
C VAL A 386 20.02 -3.67 12.16
N GLU A 387 18.83 -4.24 12.20
CA GLU A 387 17.67 -3.72 12.92
C GLU A 387 17.16 -4.78 13.90
N VAL A 388 16.95 -4.38 15.15
CA VAL A 388 16.28 -5.16 16.19
C VAL A 388 14.92 -4.54 16.48
N THR A 389 13.88 -5.37 16.48
CA THR A 389 12.55 -5.00 16.95
C THR A 389 12.05 -5.94 18.05
N ILE A 390 11.25 -5.39 18.96
CA ILE A 390 10.41 -6.17 19.86
C ILE A 390 8.97 -5.84 19.50
N GLU A 391 8.19 -6.86 19.18
CA GLU A 391 6.82 -6.75 18.69
C GLU A 391 5.83 -7.29 19.73
N ASP A 392 4.69 -6.61 19.88
CA ASP A 392 3.55 -7.11 20.66
C ASP A 392 2.82 -8.26 19.93
N SER A 393 1.80 -8.85 20.56
CA SER A 393 1.01 -9.95 19.95
C SER A 393 0.22 -9.57 18.70
N ALA A 394 0.06 -8.27 18.41
CA ALA A 394 -0.57 -7.76 17.20
C ALA A 394 0.45 -7.44 16.09
N GLY A 395 1.76 -7.64 16.35
CA GLY A 395 2.85 -7.37 15.43
C GLY A 395 3.33 -5.91 15.44
N ASN A 396 2.89 -5.07 16.39
CA ASN A 396 3.36 -3.69 16.48
C ASN A 396 4.71 -3.64 17.20
N ALA A 397 5.69 -2.96 16.60
CA ALA A 397 6.98 -2.74 17.24
C ALA A 397 6.84 -1.81 18.46
N VAL A 398 7.15 -2.32 19.65
CA VAL A 398 7.20 -1.55 20.90
C VAL A 398 8.61 -1.04 21.21
N LEU A 399 9.64 -1.67 20.66
CA LEU A 399 11.02 -1.20 20.75
C LEU A 399 11.71 -1.44 19.41
N LYS A 400 12.44 -0.44 18.91
CA LYS A 400 13.19 -0.52 17.66
C LYS A 400 14.58 0.09 17.83
N LYS A 401 15.61 -0.68 17.43
CA LYS A 401 17.01 -0.27 17.60
C LYS A 401 17.85 -0.64 16.38
N ASP A 402 18.52 0.35 15.83
CA ASP A 402 19.41 0.18 14.68
C ASP A 402 20.88 0.10 15.12
N PHE A 403 21.61 -0.86 14.57
CA PHE A 403 23.04 -1.04 14.77
C PHE A 403 23.78 -0.73 13.46
N THR A 404 24.75 0.18 13.53
CA THR A 404 25.42 0.74 12.35
C THR A 404 26.94 0.51 12.33
N ARG A 405 27.48 -0.33 13.23
CA ARG A 405 28.93 -0.62 13.29
C ARG A 405 29.32 -1.99 13.82
N GLU A 406 28.63 -2.49 14.84
CA GLU A 406 28.95 -3.78 15.48
C GLU A 406 27.65 -4.36 16.07
N VAL A 407 27.35 -5.61 15.69
CA VAL A 407 26.20 -6.33 16.23
C VAL A 407 26.58 -6.86 17.62
N PRO A 408 25.79 -6.59 18.66
CA PRO A 408 26.15 -7.02 20.01
C PRO A 408 26.00 -8.54 20.15
N ASP A 409 26.94 -9.19 20.88
CA ASP A 409 26.88 -10.63 21.20
C ASP A 409 25.62 -11.03 21.98
N SER A 410 25.01 -10.08 22.69
CA SER A 410 23.72 -10.26 23.35
C SER A 410 22.90 -8.96 23.42
N PHE A 411 21.58 -9.12 23.40
CA PHE A 411 20.60 -8.06 23.59
C PHE A 411 19.85 -8.29 24.91
N VAL A 412 20.01 -7.36 25.84
CA VAL A 412 19.33 -7.38 27.13
C VAL A 412 18.12 -6.46 27.07
N TRP A 413 16.94 -6.99 27.35
CA TRP A 413 15.71 -6.23 27.42
C TRP A 413 15.16 -6.19 28.85
N ASP A 414 14.80 -4.98 29.29
CA ASP A 414 14.27 -4.69 30.64
C ASP A 414 12.74 -4.44 30.62
N GLY A 415 12.06 -4.82 29.54
CA GLY A 415 10.61 -4.66 29.42
C GLY A 415 10.16 -3.22 29.14
N LYS A 416 11.04 -2.33 28.66
CA LYS A 416 10.67 -0.96 28.27
C LYS A 416 10.60 -0.78 26.75
N ASN A 417 9.76 0.15 26.32
CA ASN A 417 9.69 0.63 24.94
C ASN A 417 10.74 1.73 24.64
N ASP A 418 10.78 2.23 23.41
CA ASP A 418 11.73 3.28 22.97
C ASP A 418 11.65 4.59 23.78
N SER A 419 10.50 4.86 24.42
CA SER A 419 10.30 6.02 25.29
C SER A 419 10.76 5.78 26.73
N GLY A 420 11.30 4.60 27.03
CA GLY A 420 11.71 4.20 28.38
C GLY A 420 10.53 3.89 29.31
N VAL A 421 9.34 3.63 28.76
CA VAL A 421 8.14 3.26 29.53
C VAL A 421 7.99 1.74 29.49
N THR A 422 7.65 1.13 30.64
CA THR A 422 7.39 -0.31 30.73
C THR A 422 6.23 -0.70 29.83
N VAL A 423 6.43 -1.76 29.04
CA VAL A 423 5.41 -2.29 28.13
C VAL A 423 4.31 -3.03 28.89
N ASP A 424 3.14 -3.15 28.27
CA ASP A 424 2.01 -3.85 28.88
C ASP A 424 2.28 -5.35 29.06
N GLU A 425 1.56 -6.00 29.99
CA GLU A 425 1.66 -7.45 30.17
C GLU A 425 1.21 -8.19 28.90
N GLY A 426 2.02 -9.13 28.43
CA GLY A 426 1.74 -9.81 27.16
C GLY A 426 2.85 -10.74 26.69
N ILE A 427 2.60 -11.32 25.52
CA ILE A 427 3.59 -12.13 24.78
C ILE A 427 4.21 -11.23 23.73
N TYR A 428 5.53 -11.21 23.70
CA TYR A 428 6.33 -10.41 22.80
C TYR A 428 7.23 -11.31 21.93
N THR A 429 7.57 -10.79 20.76
CA THR A 429 8.50 -11.42 19.82
C THR A 429 9.69 -10.51 19.63
N PHE A 430 10.89 -11.05 19.84
CA PHE A 430 12.12 -10.39 19.45
C PHE A 430 12.44 -10.77 18.00
N ARG A 431 12.77 -9.79 17.17
CA ARG A 431 13.17 -9.97 15.78
C ARG A 431 14.46 -9.20 15.54
N ILE A 432 15.41 -9.82 14.85
CA ILE A 432 16.62 -9.18 14.36
C ILE A 432 16.76 -9.46 12.87
N SER A 433 17.07 -8.44 12.09
CA SER A 433 17.32 -8.59 10.66
C SER A 433 18.57 -7.81 10.22
N ALA A 434 19.26 -8.34 9.22
CA ALA A 434 20.43 -7.73 8.59
C ALA A 434 20.21 -7.65 7.09
N GLN A 435 20.63 -6.54 6.48
CA GLN A 435 20.65 -6.36 5.04
C GLN A 435 21.98 -5.73 4.60
N ASP A 436 22.65 -6.36 3.63
CA ASP A 436 23.89 -5.84 3.06
C ASP A 436 23.65 -4.79 1.96
N LYS A 437 24.74 -4.30 1.35
CA LYS A 437 24.69 -3.31 0.26
C LYS A 437 24.18 -3.87 -1.08
N ALA A 438 24.36 -5.16 -1.31
CA ALA A 438 23.90 -5.85 -2.52
C ALA A 438 22.41 -6.18 -2.44
N GLY A 439 21.79 -6.09 -1.26
CA GLY A 439 20.38 -6.32 -1.02
C GLY A 439 20.07 -7.66 -0.35
N ASN A 440 21.08 -8.50 -0.10
CA ASN A 440 20.87 -9.80 0.54
C ASN A 440 20.41 -9.59 2.00
N ARG A 441 19.39 -10.32 2.42
CA ARG A 441 18.73 -10.15 3.72
C ARG A 441 18.65 -11.45 4.51
N SER A 442 18.86 -11.35 5.81
CA SER A 442 18.55 -12.42 6.76
C SER A 442 17.76 -11.90 7.96
N GLU A 443 17.08 -12.83 8.63
CA GLU A 443 16.23 -12.53 9.77
C GLU A 443 16.22 -13.71 10.75
N SER A 444 16.17 -13.41 12.05
CA SER A 444 16.02 -14.39 13.11
C SER A 444 15.04 -13.88 14.17
N THR A 445 14.22 -14.77 14.73
CA THR A 445 13.19 -14.42 15.72
C THR A 445 13.27 -15.30 16.97
N VAL A 446 12.95 -14.70 18.12
CA VAL A 446 12.71 -15.38 19.38
C VAL A 446 11.29 -15.06 19.84
N GLU A 447 10.39 -16.00 19.61
CA GLU A 447 8.98 -15.88 19.96
C GLU A 447 8.66 -16.35 21.38
N GLY A 448 7.57 -15.84 21.94
CA GLY A 448 7.01 -16.33 23.19
C GLY A 448 7.67 -15.73 24.43
N ILE A 449 8.25 -14.53 24.35
CA ILE A 449 8.79 -13.81 25.50
C ILE A 449 7.61 -13.28 26.32
N ILE A 450 7.48 -13.69 27.57
CA ILE A 450 6.34 -13.34 28.43
C ILE A 450 6.77 -12.25 29.40
N VAL A 451 6.15 -11.08 29.29
CA VAL A 451 6.31 -9.97 30.24
C VAL A 451 5.13 -9.98 31.20
N LYS A 452 5.38 -10.09 32.51
CA LYS A 452 4.35 -9.95 33.57
C LYS A 452 4.61 -8.72 34.44
N THR A 453 3.66 -7.78 34.46
CA THR A 453 3.78 -6.51 35.21
C THR A 453 2.72 -6.32 36.30
N ARG A 454 1.77 -7.24 36.44
CA ARG A 454 0.75 -7.21 37.50
C ARG A 454 1.33 -7.67 38.85
N TYR A 455 1.31 -6.78 39.84
CA TYR A 455 1.59 -7.11 41.25
C TYR A 455 0.39 -7.85 41.86
N GLU A 456 0.56 -9.09 42.28
CA GLU A 456 -0.46 -9.81 43.04
C GLU A 456 -0.70 -9.12 44.39
N LYS A 457 -1.96 -8.78 44.68
CA LYS A 457 -2.35 -8.10 45.93
C LYS A 457 -2.90 -9.11 46.92
N VAL A 458 -2.48 -8.98 48.18
CA VAL A 458 -2.97 -9.81 49.28
C VAL A 458 -3.59 -8.94 50.37
N SER A 459 -4.64 -9.45 51.02
CA SER A 459 -5.22 -8.82 52.21
C SER A 459 -5.67 -9.87 53.23
N VAL A 460 -5.68 -9.47 54.50
CA VAL A 460 -6.14 -10.29 55.62
C VAL A 460 -7.06 -9.47 56.51
N SER A 461 -8.24 -10.02 56.83
CA SER A 461 -9.25 -9.33 57.62
C SER A 461 -9.94 -10.28 58.61
N PRO A 462 -9.57 -10.24 59.89
CA PRO A 462 -10.34 -10.87 60.97
C PRO A 462 -11.75 -10.29 61.07
N SER A 463 -12.75 -11.12 61.33
CA SER A 463 -14.15 -10.71 61.48
C SER A 463 -14.41 -9.94 62.79
N LEU A 464 -13.63 -10.22 63.83
CA LEU A 464 -13.74 -9.57 65.14
C LEU A 464 -12.45 -8.82 65.54
N LYS A 465 -12.60 -7.60 66.05
CA LYS A 465 -11.51 -6.78 66.62
C LYS A 465 -11.08 -7.25 68.01
N ALA A 466 -11.99 -7.87 68.75
CA ALA A 466 -11.76 -8.49 70.07
C ALA A 466 -12.71 -9.69 70.23
N PHE A 467 -12.28 -10.75 70.92
CA PHE A 467 -13.10 -11.95 71.14
C PHE A 467 -12.68 -12.66 72.45
N SER A 468 -13.60 -13.43 73.05
CA SER A 468 -13.46 -14.06 74.37
C SER A 468 -13.54 -15.59 74.23
N PRO A 469 -12.43 -16.28 73.91
CA PRO A 469 -12.35 -17.73 73.76
C PRO A 469 -12.41 -18.45 75.12
N ASN A 470 -13.56 -18.38 75.81
CA ASN A 470 -13.80 -18.96 77.13
C ASN A 470 -14.68 -20.24 77.09
N GLY A 471 -15.23 -20.57 75.92
CA GLY A 471 -16.03 -21.77 75.67
C GLY A 471 -17.52 -21.64 76.01
N ASP A 472 -18.05 -20.42 76.15
CA ASP A 472 -19.46 -20.16 76.49
C ASP A 472 -20.41 -20.08 75.27
N GLY A 473 -19.87 -20.23 74.06
CA GLY A 473 -20.59 -20.18 72.79
C GLY A 473 -20.76 -18.77 72.21
N TYR A 474 -20.29 -17.72 72.89
CA TYR A 474 -20.38 -16.33 72.45
C TYR A 474 -19.00 -15.71 72.18
N SER A 475 -18.73 -15.37 70.92
CA SER A 475 -17.45 -14.77 70.49
C SER A 475 -16.21 -15.63 70.84
N ASP A 476 -16.35 -16.97 70.76
CA ASP A 476 -15.27 -17.93 70.99
C ASP A 476 -14.32 -18.11 69.80
N ILE A 477 -14.78 -17.80 68.59
CA ILE A 477 -14.05 -18.01 67.32
C ILE A 477 -13.98 -16.69 66.55
N ASN A 478 -12.81 -16.37 66.01
CA ASN A 478 -12.60 -15.27 65.07
C ASN A 478 -12.36 -15.84 63.66
N GLU A 479 -13.18 -15.42 62.69
CA GLU A 479 -13.05 -15.86 61.30
C GLU A 479 -12.14 -14.89 60.54
N ILE A 480 -10.96 -15.35 60.15
CA ILE A 480 -9.97 -14.55 59.44
C ILE A 480 -10.13 -14.77 57.94
N LYS A 481 -10.66 -13.77 57.24
CA LYS A 481 -10.80 -13.80 55.78
C LYS A 481 -9.47 -13.53 55.11
N LEU A 482 -9.11 -14.39 54.16
CA LEU A 482 -7.90 -14.30 53.35
C LEU A 482 -8.30 -13.99 51.92
N PHE A 483 -7.63 -13.02 51.31
CA PHE A 483 -7.86 -12.68 49.91
C PHE A 483 -6.53 -12.49 49.19
N ALA A 484 -6.42 -13.10 48.01
CA ALA A 484 -5.39 -12.82 47.03
C ALA A 484 -6.04 -12.51 45.68
N SER A 485 -5.43 -11.64 44.89
CA SER A 485 -5.93 -11.31 43.55
C SER A 485 -5.84 -12.47 42.55
N SER A 486 -5.02 -13.49 42.81
CA SER A 486 -4.95 -14.74 42.04
C SER A 486 -4.37 -15.88 42.88
N LYS A 487 -4.79 -17.13 42.67
CA LYS A 487 -4.14 -18.33 43.25
C LYS A 487 -3.25 -19.07 42.23
N GLU A 488 -3.25 -18.63 40.98
CA GLU A 488 -2.52 -19.25 39.88
C GLU A 488 -1.01 -18.97 39.99
N GLY A 489 -0.18 -20.00 39.86
CA GLY A 489 1.28 -19.89 40.05
C GLY A 489 1.74 -19.75 41.50
N LEU A 490 0.86 -19.96 42.50
CA LEU A 490 1.22 -19.93 43.91
C LEU A 490 2.06 -21.17 44.29
N ILE A 491 3.23 -20.96 44.88
CA ILE A 491 4.11 -22.01 45.39
C ILE A 491 3.69 -22.39 46.83
N ASN A 492 3.64 -21.41 47.73
CA ASN A 492 3.23 -21.62 49.13
C ASN A 492 2.75 -20.33 49.82
N TRP A 493 2.16 -20.48 51.01
CA TRP A 493 1.61 -19.38 51.81
C TRP A 493 1.72 -19.64 53.32
N THR A 494 1.70 -18.55 54.11
CA THR A 494 1.71 -18.58 55.57
C THR A 494 0.81 -17.51 56.18
N LEU A 495 0.02 -17.87 57.20
CA LEU A 495 -0.72 -16.96 58.10
C LEU A 495 -0.22 -17.13 59.54
N GLU A 496 0.18 -16.06 60.19
CA GLU A 496 0.73 -16.09 61.55
C GLU A 496 -0.01 -15.14 62.50
N ILE A 497 -0.25 -15.60 63.73
CA ILE A 497 -0.78 -14.80 64.84
C ILE A 497 0.38 -14.47 65.80
N ILE A 498 0.71 -13.19 65.90
CA ILE A 498 1.95 -12.70 66.52
C ILE A 498 1.61 -11.85 67.74
N GLY A 499 2.14 -12.19 68.91
CA GLY A 499 1.96 -11.40 70.13
C GLY A 499 2.71 -10.07 70.08
N LYS A 500 2.37 -9.15 70.99
CA LYS A 500 3.05 -7.85 71.14
C LYS A 500 4.56 -7.97 71.46
N ASP A 501 4.98 -9.11 72.01
CA ASP A 501 6.37 -9.49 72.27
C ASP A 501 7.13 -9.95 71.01
N GLY A 502 6.46 -10.01 69.84
CA GLY A 502 7.03 -10.49 68.58
C GLY A 502 7.06 -12.01 68.45
N LYS A 503 6.57 -12.74 69.45
CA LYS A 503 6.49 -14.20 69.41
C LYS A 503 5.32 -14.64 68.53
N VAL A 504 5.54 -15.59 67.63
CA VAL A 504 4.47 -16.25 66.86
C VAL A 504 3.81 -17.29 67.76
N TYR A 505 2.50 -17.16 67.98
CA TYR A 505 1.70 -18.04 68.82
C TYR A 505 0.95 -19.10 68.02
N ARG A 506 0.55 -18.78 66.80
CA ARG A 506 -0.16 -19.71 65.91
C ARG A 506 0.29 -19.51 64.48
N THR A 507 0.51 -20.60 63.75
CA THR A 507 0.87 -20.58 62.32
C THR A 507 -0.06 -21.49 61.52
N TYR A 508 -0.54 -20.99 60.38
CA TYR A 508 -1.20 -21.76 59.34
C TYR A 508 -0.37 -21.65 58.06
N SER A 509 -0.21 -22.74 57.31
CA SER A 509 0.59 -22.75 56.08
C SER A 509 0.05 -23.78 55.10
N GLY A 510 0.33 -23.57 53.82
CA GLY A 510 0.00 -24.50 52.74
C GLY A 510 0.72 -24.17 51.44
N GLU A 511 0.43 -24.93 50.38
CA GLU A 511 1.08 -24.79 49.07
C GLU A 511 0.17 -24.09 48.05
N LYS A 512 -0.13 -24.73 46.92
CA LYS A 512 -0.78 -24.17 45.72
C LYS A 512 -2.21 -23.63 45.91
N ASP A 513 -2.78 -23.73 47.11
CA ASP A 513 -4.12 -23.23 47.44
C ASP A 513 -4.23 -22.91 48.94
N PHE A 514 -5.06 -21.92 49.30
CA PHE A 514 -5.36 -21.50 50.67
C PHE A 514 -6.87 -21.30 50.87
N PRO A 515 -7.40 -21.55 52.08
CA PRO A 515 -8.82 -21.34 52.36
C PRO A 515 -9.17 -19.85 52.44
N ASP A 516 -10.34 -19.47 51.91
CA ASP A 516 -10.78 -18.07 51.92
C ASP A 516 -11.09 -17.54 53.33
N VAL A 517 -11.32 -18.46 54.30
CA VAL A 517 -11.55 -18.16 55.71
C VAL A 517 -10.83 -19.16 56.60
N ILE A 518 -10.14 -18.67 57.64
CA ILE A 518 -9.55 -19.49 58.71
C ILE A 518 -10.25 -19.19 60.03
N SER A 519 -10.79 -20.22 60.69
CA SER A 519 -11.36 -20.11 62.04
C SER A 519 -10.26 -20.17 63.08
N PHE A 520 -10.11 -19.11 63.86
CA PHE A 520 -9.13 -18.98 64.94
C PHE A 520 -9.83 -18.98 66.31
N ASP A 521 -9.52 -19.97 67.15
CA ASP A 521 -10.17 -20.23 68.45
C ASP A 521 -9.39 -19.66 69.66
N GLY A 522 -8.41 -18.80 69.41
CA GLY A 522 -7.61 -18.17 70.46
C GLY A 522 -6.60 -19.10 71.15
N LYS A 523 -6.30 -20.27 70.57
CA LYS A 523 -5.27 -21.18 71.08
C LYS A 523 -3.97 -21.09 70.28
N ASP A 524 -2.86 -21.40 70.93
CA ASP A 524 -1.55 -21.50 70.29
C ASP A 524 -1.39 -22.82 69.51
N ASP A 525 -0.27 -23.02 68.80
CA ASP A 525 0.00 -24.25 68.02
C ASP A 525 -0.02 -25.55 68.86
N ASN A 526 0.11 -25.45 70.20
CA ASN A 526 0.01 -26.60 71.12
C ASN A 526 -1.40 -26.80 71.69
N ALA A 527 -2.40 -26.14 71.12
CA ALA A 527 -3.80 -26.14 71.58
C ALA A 527 -3.96 -25.62 73.03
N LYS A 528 -3.04 -24.77 73.50
CA LYS A 528 -3.15 -24.10 74.80
C LYS A 528 -3.77 -22.73 74.61
N GLN A 529 -4.68 -22.35 75.52
CA GLN A 529 -5.33 -21.04 75.51
C GLN A 529 -4.29 -19.91 75.52
N MET A 530 -4.37 -19.00 74.54
CA MET A 530 -3.49 -17.83 74.48
C MET A 530 -3.90 -16.83 75.57
N PRO A 531 -2.94 -16.16 76.23
CA PRO A 531 -3.26 -15.17 77.26
C PRO A 531 -4.06 -13.97 76.74
N ASP A 532 -4.82 -13.33 77.63
CA ASP A 532 -5.46 -12.04 77.34
C ASP A 532 -4.40 -11.01 76.89
N GLY A 533 -4.66 -10.33 75.78
CA GLY A 533 -3.65 -9.47 75.14
C GLY A 533 -3.96 -9.05 73.70
N LEU A 534 -3.03 -8.31 73.09
CA LEU A 534 -3.12 -7.82 71.70
C LEU A 534 -2.21 -8.64 70.77
N TYR A 535 -2.75 -9.06 69.64
CA TYR A 535 -2.09 -9.90 68.64
C TYR A 535 -2.20 -9.30 67.23
N THR A 536 -1.16 -9.47 66.42
CA THR A 536 -1.09 -9.07 65.01
C THR A 536 -1.29 -10.29 64.13
N VAL A 537 -2.07 -10.16 63.07
CA VAL A 537 -2.24 -11.20 62.06
C VAL A 537 -1.41 -10.84 60.83
N ARG A 538 -0.53 -11.74 60.37
CA ARG A 538 0.30 -11.56 59.17
C ARG A 538 0.00 -12.65 58.15
N PHE A 539 -0.28 -12.29 56.91
CA PHE A 539 -0.52 -13.22 55.79
C PHE A 539 0.50 -12.98 54.67
N ARG A 540 1.16 -14.02 54.16
CA ARG A 540 2.21 -13.94 53.13
C ARG A 540 2.05 -15.04 52.08
N LEU A 541 2.27 -14.70 50.81
CA LEU A 541 2.20 -15.60 49.65
C LEU A 541 3.54 -15.64 48.90
N PHE A 542 3.81 -16.73 48.19
CA PHE A 542 5.03 -16.93 47.39
C PHE A 542 4.67 -17.51 46.01
N TYR A 543 4.98 -16.83 44.90
CA TYR A 543 4.62 -17.24 43.53
C TYR A 543 5.82 -17.70 42.68
N GLU A 544 5.55 -18.49 41.63
CA GLU A 544 6.53 -18.92 40.60
C GLU A 544 7.16 -17.74 39.83
N SER A 545 6.48 -16.59 39.79
CA SER A 545 7.00 -15.34 39.23
C SER A 545 8.13 -14.71 40.05
N GLY A 546 8.33 -15.12 41.31
CA GLY A 546 9.23 -14.48 42.26
C GLY A 546 8.55 -13.49 43.21
N ASN A 547 7.30 -13.09 42.94
CA ASN A 547 6.56 -12.14 43.79
C ASN A 547 6.19 -12.74 45.17
N HIS A 548 6.33 -11.92 46.23
CA HIS A 548 6.04 -12.31 47.63
C HIS A 548 5.16 -11.29 48.38
N PRO A 549 3.88 -11.12 48.01
CA PRO A 549 3.03 -10.13 48.66
C PRO A 549 2.70 -10.53 50.11
N GLU A 550 2.70 -9.55 51.02
CA GLU A 550 2.33 -9.72 52.42
C GLU A 550 1.34 -8.66 52.92
N ALA A 551 0.44 -9.05 53.84
CA ALA A 551 -0.54 -8.18 54.47
C ALA A 551 -0.56 -8.37 55.99
N TYR A 552 -0.93 -7.29 56.69
CA TYR A 552 -0.98 -7.25 58.15
C TYR A 552 -2.32 -6.70 58.64
N TYR A 553 -2.80 -7.25 59.77
CA TYR A 553 -3.88 -6.66 60.57
C TYR A 553 -3.38 -6.48 62.03
N LYS A 554 -3.33 -5.22 62.50
CA LYS A 554 -2.86 -4.85 63.85
C LYS A 554 -3.98 -4.09 64.59
N PHE A 555 -4.50 -4.49 65.76
CA PHE A 555 -4.33 -5.73 66.52
C PHE A 555 -5.72 -6.37 66.77
N ILE A 556 -5.79 -7.69 66.94
CA ILE A 556 -6.93 -8.40 67.54
C ILE A 556 -6.70 -8.57 69.05
N ARG A 557 -7.75 -8.43 69.89
CA ARG A 557 -7.68 -8.55 71.36
C ARG A 557 -8.33 -9.84 71.89
N ILE A 558 -7.71 -10.50 72.87
CA ILE A 558 -8.27 -11.62 73.67
C ILE A 558 -8.51 -11.14 75.11
N ASP A 559 -9.69 -11.40 75.71
CA ASP A 559 -10.10 -10.95 77.07
C ASP A 559 -11.22 -11.84 77.67
N THR A 560 -11.09 -12.36 78.91
CA THR A 560 -12.02 -13.39 79.46
C THR A 560 -12.59 -13.13 80.89
N LYS A 561 -12.83 -11.88 81.37
CA LYS A 561 -13.33 -11.62 82.76
C LYS A 561 -14.53 -10.62 82.90
N PRO A 562 -15.59 -10.89 83.69
CA PRO A 562 -16.77 -9.99 83.92
C PRO A 562 -16.68 -8.97 85.10
N PRO A 563 -17.56 -7.91 85.14
CA PRO A 563 -17.61 -6.85 86.18
C PRO A 563 -18.51 -7.14 87.42
N LEU A 564 -18.38 -6.39 88.55
CA LEU A 564 -19.01 -6.68 89.87
C LEU A 564 -19.99 -5.57 90.39
N ILE A 565 -21.22 -5.91 90.87
CA ILE A 565 -22.34 -4.95 91.17
C ILE A 565 -23.09 -5.24 92.51
N LYS A 566 -23.51 -4.20 93.28
CA LYS A 566 -24.47 -4.24 94.43
C LYS A 566 -25.49 -3.07 94.42
N VAL A 567 -26.76 -3.26 94.87
CA VAL A 567 -27.84 -2.23 94.87
C VAL A 567 -28.83 -2.32 96.07
N SER A 568 -29.41 -1.18 96.52
CA SER A 568 -30.46 -1.05 97.58
C SER A 568 -31.48 0.08 97.30
N SER A 569 -32.64 0.15 97.97
CA SER A 569 -33.65 1.24 97.82
C SER A 569 -34.03 1.92 99.15
N ASN A 570 -34.47 3.19 99.10
CA ASN A 570 -34.80 3.98 100.30
C ASN A 570 -36.29 3.94 100.73
N LEU A 571 -37.22 3.56 99.85
CA LEU A 571 -38.68 3.51 100.12
C LEU A 571 -39.33 2.27 99.46
N THR A 572 -40.51 1.88 99.95
CA THR A 572 -41.30 0.74 99.46
C THR A 572 -42.68 1.11 98.86
N ALA A 573 -43.10 2.39 98.87
CA ALA A 573 -44.32 2.89 98.19
C ALA A 573 -44.33 4.44 98.08
N PHE A 574 -44.94 5.01 97.02
CA PHE A 574 -44.98 6.46 96.77
C PHE A 574 -46.15 6.89 95.84
N SER A 575 -46.57 8.17 95.86
CA SER A 575 -47.77 8.70 95.16
C SER A 575 -47.43 10.01 94.42
N PRO A 576 -47.30 9.99 93.09
CA PRO A 576 -46.81 11.13 92.32
C PRO A 576 -47.94 12.06 91.83
N ASN A 577 -48.61 12.74 92.76
CA ASN A 577 -49.68 13.70 92.47
C ASN A 577 -49.20 15.16 92.50
N GLY A 578 -47.92 15.40 92.81
CA GLY A 578 -47.32 16.73 92.79
C GLY A 578 -47.62 17.59 94.01
N ASP A 579 -47.98 16.97 95.14
CA ASP A 579 -48.29 17.67 96.40
C ASP A 579 -47.08 17.85 97.35
N GLY A 580 -45.92 17.29 97.00
CA GLY A 580 -44.65 17.42 97.73
C GLY A 580 -44.39 16.31 98.76
N VAL A 581 -45.28 15.33 98.92
CA VAL A 581 -45.15 14.27 99.93
C VAL A 581 -45.07 12.88 99.28
N LYS A 582 -43.90 12.24 99.40
CA LYS A 582 -43.63 10.89 98.83
C LYS A 582 -43.96 10.82 97.33
N ASP A 583 -43.56 11.85 96.57
CA ASP A 583 -43.70 11.88 95.11
C ASP A 583 -42.62 11.06 94.38
N THR A 584 -41.54 10.62 95.05
CA THR A 584 -40.42 9.89 94.43
C THR A 584 -39.78 8.82 95.34
N VAL A 585 -39.10 7.82 94.73
CA VAL A 585 -38.29 6.77 95.38
C VAL A 585 -36.86 6.76 94.83
N THR A 586 -35.85 6.37 95.62
CA THR A 586 -34.42 6.39 95.25
C THR A 586 -33.74 5.02 95.42
N PHE A 587 -32.94 4.62 94.43
CA PHE A 587 -32.11 3.40 94.40
C PHE A 587 -30.62 3.79 94.50
N ILE A 588 -29.80 3.06 95.26
CA ILE A 588 -28.38 3.37 95.56
C ILE A 588 -27.48 2.22 95.06
N HIS A 589 -26.39 2.54 94.35
CA HIS A 589 -25.47 1.60 93.68
C HIS A 589 -24.05 1.60 94.28
N GLU A 590 -23.43 0.41 94.39
CA GLU A 590 -21.98 0.21 94.60
C GLU A 590 -21.43 -0.71 93.49
N ILE A 591 -20.58 -0.19 92.58
CA ILE A 591 -20.14 -0.87 91.35
C ILE A 591 -18.61 -0.79 91.20
N GLU A 592 -17.96 -1.91 90.85
CA GLU A 592 -16.53 -2.03 90.56
C GLU A 592 -16.34 -2.60 89.13
N ALA A 593 -15.79 -1.81 88.20
CA ALA A 593 -15.81 -2.07 86.76
C ALA A 593 -14.64 -1.43 85.99
N ASP A 594 -14.31 -1.96 84.81
CA ASP A 594 -13.21 -1.47 83.94
C ASP A 594 -13.70 -0.38 82.96
N LYS A 595 -12.74 0.39 82.40
CA LYS A 595 -13.05 1.46 81.41
C LYS A 595 -13.61 0.86 80.11
N GLY A 596 -14.92 0.93 79.93
CA GLY A 596 -15.63 0.49 78.71
C GLY A 596 -16.84 -0.41 78.97
N ASP A 597 -17.05 -0.84 80.22
CA ASP A 597 -18.20 -1.66 80.60
C ASP A 597 -19.50 -0.85 80.58
N VAL A 598 -20.58 -1.42 80.06
CA VAL A 598 -21.87 -0.74 79.88
C VAL A 598 -22.89 -1.25 80.89
N PHE A 599 -23.61 -0.34 81.54
CA PHE A 599 -24.61 -0.64 82.57
C PHE A 599 -26.00 -0.17 82.17
N ILE A 600 -26.99 -1.05 82.30
CA ILE A 600 -28.40 -0.75 82.05
C ILE A 600 -29.22 -1.20 83.26
N ALA A 601 -30.12 -0.34 83.74
CA ALA A 601 -31.11 -0.71 84.74
C ALA A 601 -32.54 -0.54 84.22
N LYS A 602 -33.48 -1.28 84.80
CA LYS A 602 -34.90 -1.29 84.45
C LYS A 602 -35.77 -1.35 85.69
N ILE A 603 -36.89 -0.65 85.66
CA ILE A 603 -38.02 -0.83 86.57
C ILE A 603 -39.04 -1.66 85.83
N VAL A 604 -39.46 -2.78 86.41
CA VAL A 604 -40.45 -3.69 85.85
C VAL A 604 -41.69 -3.72 86.74
N ASP A 605 -42.88 -3.93 86.18
CA ASP A 605 -44.10 -4.12 86.95
C ASP A 605 -44.22 -5.56 87.53
N SER A 606 -45.33 -5.86 88.22
CA SER A 606 -45.59 -7.17 88.84
C SER A 606 -45.70 -8.35 87.86
N THR A 607 -45.83 -8.09 86.56
CA THR A 607 -45.81 -9.12 85.49
C THR A 607 -44.42 -9.36 84.93
N GLY A 608 -43.44 -8.51 85.30
CA GLY A 608 -42.08 -8.52 84.76
C GLY A 608 -41.89 -7.64 83.52
N ALA A 609 -42.94 -6.93 83.06
CA ALA A 609 -42.84 -6.03 81.92
C ALA A 609 -42.08 -4.75 82.29
N THR A 610 -41.19 -4.28 81.41
CA THR A 610 -40.38 -3.08 81.66
C THR A 610 -41.23 -1.82 81.61
N PHE A 611 -41.29 -1.12 82.73
CA PHE A 611 -42.02 0.14 82.91
C PHE A 611 -41.12 1.37 82.69
N LYS A 612 -39.85 1.29 83.09
CA LYS A 612 -38.85 2.33 82.85
C LYS A 612 -37.46 1.73 82.66
N THR A 613 -36.63 2.37 81.84
CA THR A 613 -35.27 1.97 81.51
C THR A 613 -34.34 3.13 81.79
N PHE A 614 -33.21 2.81 82.40
CA PHE A 614 -32.11 3.72 82.61
C PHE A 614 -30.88 3.13 81.92
N ASP A 615 -30.47 3.73 80.81
CA ASP A 615 -29.18 3.42 80.19
C ASP A 615 -28.12 4.31 80.83
N PHE A 616 -27.21 3.70 81.57
CA PHE A 616 -26.16 4.41 82.27
C PHE A 616 -24.86 4.50 81.48
N GLY A 617 -24.79 3.90 80.30
CA GLY A 617 -23.57 3.83 79.51
C GLY A 617 -22.41 3.27 80.33
N THR A 618 -21.24 3.91 80.25
CA THR A 618 -20.01 3.45 80.91
C THR A 618 -19.75 4.03 82.30
N THR A 619 -20.66 4.84 82.83
CA THR A 619 -20.49 5.54 84.11
C THR A 619 -21.81 5.52 84.89
N PRO A 620 -22.12 4.43 85.59
CA PRO A 620 -23.35 4.34 86.37
C PRO A 620 -23.34 5.31 87.56
N PRO A 621 -24.45 6.05 87.78
CA PRO A 621 -24.54 6.99 88.89
C PRO A 621 -24.63 6.25 90.22
N GLY A 622 -24.08 6.81 91.30
CA GLY A 622 -24.13 6.21 92.64
C GLY A 622 -25.55 6.05 93.23
N SER A 623 -26.55 6.72 92.67
CA SER A 623 -27.97 6.53 92.99
C SER A 623 -28.88 7.06 91.88
N VAL A 624 -30.13 6.58 91.81
CA VAL A 624 -31.16 7.02 90.84
C VAL A 624 -32.50 7.25 91.51
N VAL A 625 -33.16 8.36 91.18
CA VAL A 625 -34.48 8.74 91.70
C VAL A 625 -35.56 8.46 90.65
N TRP A 626 -36.70 7.91 91.06
CA TRP A 626 -37.86 7.63 90.22
C TRP A 626 -39.12 8.29 90.78
N ASN A 627 -39.85 9.00 89.92
CA ASN A 627 -41.05 9.79 90.23
C ASN A 627 -42.35 9.19 89.67
N GLY A 628 -42.35 7.91 89.32
CA GLY A 628 -43.56 7.19 88.90
C GLY A 628 -43.88 7.28 87.42
N ILE A 629 -43.13 8.08 86.67
CA ILE A 629 -43.28 8.18 85.22
C ILE A 629 -42.41 7.10 84.56
N GLY A 630 -42.97 6.34 83.62
CA GLY A 630 -42.26 5.33 82.81
C GLY A 630 -41.36 5.94 81.72
N ASP A 631 -40.85 5.12 80.81
CA ASP A 631 -40.11 5.60 79.63
C ASP A 631 -41.04 6.38 78.68
N GLY A 632 -40.50 7.33 77.92
CA GLY A 632 -41.28 8.15 77.00
C GLY A 632 -42.31 9.09 77.66
N GLY A 633 -42.25 9.28 78.98
CA GLY A 633 -43.18 10.15 79.72
C GLY A 633 -44.51 9.47 80.11
N VAL A 634 -44.57 8.13 80.06
CA VAL A 634 -45.75 7.34 80.45
C VAL A 634 -46.16 7.69 81.87
N GLN A 635 -47.41 8.13 82.04
CA GLN A 635 -47.94 8.62 83.31
C GLN A 635 -48.04 7.49 84.36
N PRO A 636 -48.03 7.83 85.65
CA PRO A 636 -48.03 6.84 86.73
C PRO A 636 -49.26 5.91 86.65
N VAL A 637 -49.05 4.60 86.57
CA VAL A 637 -50.13 3.59 86.61
C VAL A 637 -50.10 2.89 87.97
N GLU A 638 -51.25 2.78 88.63
CA GLU A 638 -51.35 2.15 89.95
C GLU A 638 -50.90 0.68 89.91
N GLY A 639 -49.91 0.31 90.74
CA GLY A 639 -49.29 -1.02 90.64
C GLY A 639 -48.05 -1.24 91.52
N MET A 640 -47.47 -2.44 91.46
CA MET A 640 -46.23 -2.85 92.17
C MET A 640 -45.07 -2.99 91.18
N TYR A 641 -43.88 -2.50 91.54
CA TYR A 641 -42.73 -2.36 90.63
C TYR A 641 -41.39 -2.81 91.24
N THR A 642 -40.50 -3.45 90.48
CA THR A 642 -39.17 -3.94 90.91
C THR A 642 -38.04 -3.31 90.08
N TYR A 643 -36.92 -2.96 90.70
CA TYR A 643 -35.73 -2.39 90.04
C TYR A 643 -34.65 -3.45 89.79
N ILE A 644 -34.09 -3.52 88.58
CA ILE A 644 -33.09 -4.51 88.14
C ILE A 644 -31.94 -3.77 87.44
N ILE A 645 -30.68 -4.08 87.75
CA ILE A 645 -29.48 -3.52 87.09
C ILE A 645 -28.56 -4.62 86.54
N THR A 646 -28.06 -4.43 85.32
CA THR A 646 -27.19 -5.35 84.57
C THR A 646 -25.96 -4.60 84.05
N GLY A 647 -24.76 -5.17 84.23
CA GLY A 647 -23.51 -4.68 83.64
C GLY A 647 -22.91 -5.69 82.66
N LYS A 648 -22.41 -5.20 81.53
CA LYS A 648 -21.82 -6.00 80.44
C LYS A 648 -20.48 -5.39 80.02
N ASP A 649 -19.41 -6.18 79.97
CA ASP A 649 -18.12 -5.69 79.50
C ASP A 649 -18.03 -5.59 77.95
N SER A 650 -16.90 -5.04 77.47
CA SER A 650 -16.67 -4.77 76.04
C SER A 650 -16.53 -6.02 75.14
N VAL A 651 -16.44 -7.23 75.71
CA VAL A 651 -16.20 -8.48 74.95
C VAL A 651 -17.29 -9.54 75.20
N GLY A 652 -18.23 -9.27 76.12
CA GLY A 652 -19.51 -9.96 76.20
C GLY A 652 -19.89 -10.51 77.59
N ASN A 653 -19.06 -10.42 78.62
CA ASN A 653 -19.36 -11.05 79.92
C ASN A 653 -20.32 -10.18 80.77
N ILE A 654 -21.27 -10.79 81.51
CA ILE A 654 -22.45 -10.11 82.12
C ILE A 654 -22.63 -10.42 83.63
N THR A 655 -23.05 -9.41 84.41
CA THR A 655 -23.49 -9.51 85.84
C THR A 655 -24.85 -8.79 86.06
N THR A 656 -25.79 -9.35 86.85
CA THR A 656 -27.15 -8.77 87.09
C THR A 656 -27.60 -8.84 88.57
N VAL A 657 -28.25 -7.79 89.11
CA VAL A 657 -28.75 -7.67 90.51
C VAL A 657 -30.12 -6.94 90.58
N ALA A 658 -31.04 -7.27 91.50
CA ALA A 658 -32.39 -6.69 91.62
C ALA A 658 -32.82 -6.30 93.06
N VAL A 659 -33.71 -5.30 93.20
CA VAL A 659 -34.28 -4.74 94.44
C VAL A 659 -35.76 -4.32 94.26
N GLY A 660 -36.67 -4.79 95.13
CA GLY A 660 -38.11 -4.47 95.08
C GLY A 660 -39.01 -5.59 95.66
N PRO A 661 -40.36 -5.46 95.66
CA PRO A 661 -41.19 -4.48 94.90
C PRO A 661 -41.65 -3.20 95.66
N ILE A 662 -42.11 -2.16 94.91
CA ILE A 662 -42.50 -0.79 95.33
C ILE A 662 -43.88 -0.37 94.73
N LYS A 663 -44.80 0.28 95.49
CA LYS A 663 -46.22 0.58 95.10
C LYS A 663 -46.55 2.05 94.64
N LEU A 664 -47.51 2.32 93.70
CA LEU A 664 -47.91 3.64 93.06
C LEU A 664 -49.47 3.87 92.85
N VAL A 665 -50.09 5.12 92.76
CA VAL A 665 -51.61 5.46 92.65
C VAL A 665 -52.02 6.85 91.96
N THR A 666 -53.11 7.06 91.11
CA THR A 666 -53.59 8.37 90.42
C THR A 666 -55.04 8.48 89.72
N GLY A 667 -55.82 9.62 89.60
CA GLY A 667 -56.92 9.83 88.52
C GLY A 667 -58.01 11.02 88.49
N PHE A 668 -58.45 11.49 87.25
CA PHE A 668 -59.63 12.35 86.73
C PHE A 668 -60.01 11.97 85.22
N GLU A 669 -61.23 12.21 84.62
CA GLU A 669 -61.74 11.69 83.28
C GLU A 669 -61.50 12.51 81.95
N LYS A 670 -61.41 11.90 80.72
CA LYS A 670 -61.08 12.54 79.39
C LYS A 670 -61.87 12.03 78.14
N ILE A 671 -61.92 12.80 77.02
CA ILE A 671 -62.57 12.45 75.71
C ILE A 671 -61.72 12.80 74.45
N SER A 672 -61.96 12.14 73.30
CA SER A 672 -61.33 12.47 71.99
C SER A 672 -62.13 11.99 70.74
N ILE A 673 -61.75 12.46 69.54
CA ILE A 673 -62.31 12.03 68.24
C ILE A 673 -61.22 11.62 67.25
N GLN A 674 -61.54 10.63 66.40
CA GLN A 674 -60.63 10.12 65.38
C GLN A 674 -61.38 9.69 64.11
N PRO A 675 -61.27 10.45 63.01
CA PRO A 675 -61.64 9.94 61.68
C PRO A 675 -60.77 8.75 61.28
N GLU A 676 -61.35 7.73 60.65
CA GLU A 676 -60.60 6.61 60.06
C GLU A 676 -59.80 7.05 58.83
N GLU A 677 -60.33 7.97 58.04
CA GLU A 677 -59.70 8.54 56.85
C GLU A 677 -59.84 10.06 56.88
N TYR A 678 -58.81 10.79 56.46
CA TYR A 678 -58.77 12.25 56.46
C TYR A 678 -59.18 12.87 55.11
N VAL A 679 -59.31 12.07 54.06
CA VAL A 679 -59.74 12.46 52.72
C VAL A 679 -60.64 11.38 52.15
N PHE A 680 -61.76 11.74 51.53
CA PHE A 680 -62.70 10.78 50.94
C PHE A 680 -63.47 11.39 49.75
N SER A 681 -63.90 10.55 48.80
CA SER A 681 -64.60 10.96 47.58
C SER A 681 -66.02 10.36 47.56
N PRO A 682 -67.07 11.10 47.95
CA PRO A 682 -68.45 10.58 48.03
C PRO A 682 -69.13 10.45 46.64
N ASN A 683 -68.44 9.87 45.66
CA ASN A 683 -68.83 9.83 44.25
C ASN A 683 -69.75 8.64 43.87
N GLY A 684 -69.94 7.69 44.78
CA GLY A 684 -70.78 6.50 44.65
C GLY A 684 -70.11 5.29 43.99
N ASP A 685 -68.78 5.29 43.83
CA ASP A 685 -68.02 4.19 43.21
C ASP A 685 -67.62 3.06 44.18
N GLY A 686 -67.95 3.20 45.47
CA GLY A 686 -67.66 2.25 46.53
C GLY A 686 -66.27 2.40 47.16
N VAL A 687 -65.42 3.31 46.67
CA VAL A 687 -64.07 3.57 47.16
C VAL A 687 -64.04 4.89 47.91
N LYS A 688 -63.85 4.83 49.24
CA LYS A 688 -63.81 6.01 50.11
C LYS A 688 -65.03 6.95 49.95
N ASP A 689 -66.23 6.39 49.80
CA ASP A 689 -67.49 7.15 49.68
C ASP A 689 -68.00 7.76 51.00
N LYS A 690 -67.49 7.28 52.13
CA LYS A 690 -67.93 7.68 53.48
C LYS A 690 -66.74 7.71 54.41
N VAL A 691 -66.78 8.61 55.39
CA VAL A 691 -65.82 8.64 56.48
C VAL A 691 -66.47 8.17 57.78
N ARG A 692 -65.78 7.30 58.52
CA ARG A 692 -66.17 6.85 59.85
C ARG A 692 -65.37 7.62 60.89
N ILE A 693 -66.06 8.15 61.90
CA ILE A 693 -65.49 9.01 62.95
C ILE A 693 -65.70 8.32 64.28
N LYS A 694 -64.64 7.80 64.89
CA LYS A 694 -64.68 7.14 66.19
C LYS A 694 -64.68 8.16 67.32
N LEU A 695 -65.53 7.94 68.32
CA LEU A 695 -65.70 8.78 69.50
C LEU A 695 -65.17 8.04 70.72
N TYR A 696 -64.21 8.64 71.42
CA TYR A 696 -63.57 8.01 72.56
C TYR A 696 -63.85 8.78 73.84
N THR A 697 -64.13 8.03 74.90
CA THR A 697 -64.17 8.55 76.26
C THR A 697 -63.68 7.50 77.25
N ASP A 698 -62.97 7.95 78.29
CA ASP A 698 -62.42 7.11 79.35
C ASP A 698 -63.49 6.64 80.37
N SER A 699 -64.70 7.22 80.33
CA SER A 699 -65.88 6.74 81.09
C SER A 699 -67.17 6.92 80.30
N ARG A 700 -67.97 5.86 80.19
CA ARG A 700 -69.32 5.92 79.59
C ARG A 700 -70.45 6.04 80.62
N GLU A 701 -70.13 5.90 81.91
CA GLU A 701 -71.08 6.11 83.00
C GLU A 701 -71.20 7.61 83.34
N GLY A 702 -72.42 8.06 83.65
CA GLY A 702 -72.69 9.45 84.05
C GLY A 702 -72.80 10.47 82.91
N ILE A 703 -72.85 10.05 81.64
CA ILE A 703 -73.01 10.96 80.49
C ILE A 703 -74.44 11.53 80.44
N VAL A 704 -74.55 12.86 80.45
CA VAL A 704 -75.82 13.60 80.44
C VAL A 704 -76.16 14.13 79.04
N LYS A 705 -75.16 14.61 78.28
CA LYS A 705 -75.32 15.08 76.88
C LYS A 705 -74.04 14.88 76.08
N TRP A 706 -74.17 14.63 74.78
CA TRP A 706 -73.04 14.59 73.83
C TRP A 706 -73.42 15.21 72.48
N LYS A 707 -72.45 15.79 71.76
CA LYS A 707 -72.66 16.43 70.46
C LYS A 707 -71.44 16.36 69.55
N VAL A 708 -71.65 16.06 68.27
CA VAL A 708 -70.66 16.09 67.19
C VAL A 708 -71.15 16.99 66.05
N ASP A 709 -70.42 18.06 65.77
CA ASP A 709 -70.70 18.98 64.66
C ASP A 709 -69.64 18.86 63.56
N ILE A 710 -70.07 18.71 62.31
CA ILE A 710 -69.23 18.84 61.12
C ILE A 710 -69.50 20.21 60.51
N VAL A 711 -68.46 21.04 60.42
CA VAL A 711 -68.56 22.41 59.91
C VAL A 711 -67.73 22.61 58.66
N ASP A 712 -68.18 23.48 57.76
CA ASP A 712 -67.37 23.94 56.63
C ASP A 712 -66.29 24.95 57.06
N ASP A 713 -65.44 25.38 56.13
CA ASP A 713 -64.32 26.31 56.35
C ASP A 713 -64.79 27.73 56.80
N ALA A 714 -66.07 28.07 56.56
CA ALA A 714 -66.71 29.28 57.08
C ALA A 714 -67.27 29.11 58.50
N GLY A 715 -67.17 27.90 59.07
CA GLY A 715 -67.65 27.53 60.40
C GLY A 715 -69.15 27.23 60.47
N LYS A 716 -69.85 27.12 59.33
CA LYS A 716 -71.27 26.77 59.27
C LYS A 716 -71.41 25.25 59.46
N ILE A 717 -72.33 24.84 60.33
CA ILE A 717 -72.63 23.42 60.55
C ILE A 717 -73.32 22.86 59.29
N VAL A 718 -72.67 21.90 58.64
CA VAL A 718 -73.20 21.20 57.48
C VAL A 718 -73.88 19.89 57.88
N ARG A 719 -73.38 19.23 58.93
CA ARG A 719 -73.98 18.01 59.48
C ARG A 719 -73.80 17.99 61.00
N ALA A 720 -74.82 17.63 61.75
CA ALA A 720 -74.74 17.50 63.20
C ALA A 720 -75.32 16.17 63.69
N TYR A 721 -74.72 15.65 64.75
CA TYR A 721 -75.14 14.42 65.43
C TYR A 721 -75.14 14.69 66.93
N ASP A 722 -76.21 14.37 67.64
CA ASP A 722 -76.31 14.66 69.06
C ASP A 722 -77.16 13.63 69.81
N SER A 723 -77.08 13.70 71.13
CA SER A 723 -77.82 12.83 72.04
C SER A 723 -79.35 12.97 71.94
N GLU A 724 -79.87 14.06 71.35
CA GLU A 724 -81.31 14.32 71.22
C GLU A 724 -81.89 13.64 69.96
N THR A 725 -81.09 13.50 68.91
CA THR A 725 -81.44 12.88 67.64
C THR A 725 -81.05 11.40 67.54
N MET A 726 -80.05 10.95 68.30
CA MET A 726 -79.50 9.58 68.22
C MET A 726 -79.62 8.75 69.51
N GLY A 727 -80.10 9.34 70.62
CA GLY A 727 -80.23 8.68 71.92
C GLY A 727 -79.16 9.10 72.93
N ALA A 728 -79.46 8.93 74.22
CA ALA A 728 -78.61 9.42 75.31
C ALA A 728 -77.26 8.68 75.42
N GLU A 729 -77.18 7.43 74.95
CA GLU A 729 -75.94 6.67 74.90
C GLU A 729 -75.01 7.22 73.82
N LEU A 730 -73.73 7.42 74.15
CA LEU A 730 -72.71 7.85 73.20
C LEU A 730 -72.39 6.69 72.23
N PRO A 731 -72.61 6.85 70.91
CA PRO A 731 -72.21 5.85 69.94
C PRO A 731 -70.68 5.75 69.85
N GLU A 732 -70.17 4.55 69.59
CA GLU A 732 -68.72 4.35 69.43
C GLU A 732 -68.16 5.09 68.22
N GLU A 733 -69.01 5.34 67.23
CA GLU A 733 -68.66 5.95 65.96
C GLU A 733 -69.85 6.60 65.26
N ILE A 734 -69.54 7.54 64.37
CA ILE A 734 -70.49 8.20 63.46
C ILE A 734 -70.01 8.01 62.03
N ILE A 735 -70.93 7.84 61.10
CA ILE A 735 -70.63 7.74 59.67
C ILE A 735 -71.15 8.99 58.97
N TRP A 736 -70.28 9.65 58.21
CA TRP A 736 -70.64 10.77 57.35
C TRP A 736 -70.40 10.39 55.88
N ASP A 737 -71.43 10.57 55.05
CA ASP A 737 -71.45 10.23 53.62
C ASP A 737 -71.28 11.47 52.71
N GLY A 738 -70.73 12.56 53.25
CA GLY A 738 -70.51 13.79 52.50
C GLY A 738 -71.80 14.55 52.15
N LYS A 739 -72.88 14.34 52.91
CA LYS A 739 -74.15 15.06 52.75
C LYS A 739 -74.41 16.00 53.92
N ASP A 740 -75.14 17.08 53.65
CA ASP A 740 -75.66 17.99 54.67
C ASP A 740 -76.89 17.40 55.40
N ASN A 741 -77.44 18.13 56.37
CA ASN A 741 -78.61 17.69 57.15
C ASN A 741 -79.87 17.46 56.28
N GLU A 742 -80.00 18.15 55.16
CA GLU A 742 -81.09 18.03 54.19
C GLU A 742 -80.89 16.86 53.19
N GLY A 743 -79.72 16.22 53.22
CA GLY A 743 -79.37 15.07 52.39
C GLY A 743 -78.79 15.44 51.01
N ALA A 744 -78.45 16.71 50.78
CA ALA A 744 -77.72 17.14 49.60
C ALA A 744 -76.21 16.94 49.79
N ARG A 745 -75.49 16.60 48.72
CA ARG A 745 -74.03 16.42 48.77
C ARG A 745 -73.35 17.78 48.96
N VAL A 746 -72.41 17.85 49.89
CA VAL A 746 -71.61 19.06 50.12
C VAL A 746 -70.50 19.21 49.08
N GLU A 747 -70.05 20.43 48.82
CA GLU A 747 -69.01 20.71 47.81
C GLU A 747 -67.62 20.20 48.24
N ASP A 748 -66.72 20.01 47.27
CA ASP A 748 -65.32 19.66 47.54
C ASP A 748 -64.65 20.75 48.39
N GLY A 749 -63.98 20.36 49.47
CA GLY A 749 -63.46 21.29 50.47
C GLY A 749 -63.05 20.63 51.79
N ILE A 750 -62.54 21.43 52.73
CA ILE A 750 -62.13 20.97 54.07
C ILE A 750 -63.27 21.20 55.06
N TYR A 751 -63.56 20.18 55.87
CA TYR A 751 -64.62 20.21 56.88
C TYR A 751 -64.06 19.84 58.25
N THR A 752 -64.37 20.61 59.29
CA THR A 752 -63.88 20.42 60.65
C THR A 752 -64.92 19.72 61.54
N ILE A 753 -64.51 18.65 62.21
CA ILE A 753 -65.33 17.88 63.17
C ILE A 753 -65.06 18.37 64.59
N ARG A 754 -66.10 18.64 65.37
CA ARG A 754 -66.05 19.09 66.77
C ARG A 754 -66.84 18.14 67.67
N PHE A 755 -66.34 17.80 68.86
CA PHE A 755 -67.00 16.85 69.78
C PHE A 755 -66.89 17.27 71.26
N ASN A 756 -67.97 17.11 72.01
CA ASN A 756 -68.01 17.40 73.45
C ASN A 756 -68.98 16.48 74.21
N ILE A 757 -68.68 16.21 75.49
CA ILE A 757 -69.51 15.41 76.41
C ILE A 757 -69.69 16.14 77.75
N LEU A 758 -70.89 16.08 78.32
CA LEU A 758 -71.21 16.55 79.67
C LEU A 758 -71.46 15.37 80.62
N TYR A 759 -70.71 15.29 81.73
CA TYR A 759 -70.87 14.28 82.79
C TYR A 759 -71.67 14.79 84.01
N ASP A 760 -72.26 13.88 84.77
CA ASP A 760 -73.04 14.14 86.00
C ASP A 760 -72.18 14.61 87.20
N THR A 761 -70.87 14.33 87.21
CA THR A 761 -69.87 14.87 88.14
C THR A 761 -69.59 16.37 87.94
N GLY A 762 -70.15 16.96 86.88
CA GLY A 762 -69.95 18.36 86.49
C GLY A 762 -68.77 18.59 85.55
N ASN A 763 -68.03 17.54 85.19
CA ASN A 763 -66.94 17.60 84.22
C ASN A 763 -67.49 17.71 82.78
N ASN A 764 -66.99 18.67 81.99
CA ASN A 764 -67.43 18.93 80.60
C ASN A 764 -66.24 18.96 79.61
N PRO A 765 -65.63 17.81 79.32
CA PRO A 765 -64.50 17.74 78.42
C PRO A 765 -64.92 18.01 76.95
N VAL A 766 -64.05 18.71 76.21
CA VAL A 766 -64.19 19.01 74.78
C VAL A 766 -63.02 18.40 74.03
N ALA A 767 -63.29 17.63 72.97
CA ALA A 767 -62.26 17.04 72.14
C ALA A 767 -61.63 18.10 71.21
N LYS A 768 -60.33 17.94 70.92
CA LYS A 768 -59.67 18.76 69.90
C LYS A 768 -60.32 18.50 68.52
N PRO A 769 -60.67 19.55 67.76
CA PRO A 769 -61.25 19.38 66.43
C PRO A 769 -60.34 18.64 65.45
N LYS A 770 -60.93 17.98 64.45
CA LYS A 770 -60.21 17.25 63.38
C LYS A 770 -60.81 17.56 62.01
N ASP A 771 -59.97 17.82 61.03
CA ASP A 771 -60.39 18.17 59.68
C ASP A 771 -60.48 16.94 58.77
N VAL A 772 -61.41 16.94 57.81
CA VAL A 772 -61.59 15.93 56.76
C VAL A 772 -61.84 16.65 55.43
N LYS A 773 -61.11 16.28 54.36
CA LYS A 773 -61.24 16.85 52.99
C LYS A 773 -62.18 15.99 52.13
N ILE A 774 -63.07 16.62 51.37
CA ILE A 774 -63.82 16.00 50.27
C ILE A 774 -63.17 16.41 48.94
N ASP A 775 -62.86 15.42 48.09
CA ASP A 775 -62.17 15.62 46.81
C ASP A 775 -62.60 14.57 45.77
N THR A 776 -63.12 15.03 44.63
CA THR A 776 -63.84 14.17 43.67
C THR A 776 -63.22 14.12 42.28
N LYS A 777 -62.05 14.74 42.10
CA LYS A 777 -61.40 14.90 40.80
C LYS A 777 -60.19 13.97 40.65
N PRO A 778 -60.15 13.08 39.64
CA PRO A 778 -58.99 12.24 39.39
C PRO A 778 -57.83 12.99 38.73
N PRO A 779 -56.59 12.47 38.82
CA PRO A 779 -55.42 13.07 38.18
C PRO A 779 -55.49 13.00 36.64
N GLU A 780 -54.98 14.01 35.93
CA GLU A 780 -54.93 14.03 34.46
C GLU A 780 -53.66 13.34 33.95
N ILE A 781 -53.80 12.38 33.02
CA ILE A 781 -52.68 11.65 32.39
C ILE A 781 -52.80 11.72 30.86
N SER A 782 -51.69 12.04 30.19
CA SER A 782 -51.52 11.90 28.73
C SER A 782 -50.17 11.24 28.41
N VAL A 783 -50.16 10.35 27.42
CA VAL A 783 -48.97 9.57 27.02
C VAL A 783 -48.89 9.43 25.50
N TYR A 784 -47.68 9.41 24.95
CA TYR A 784 -47.42 9.09 23.54
C TYR A 784 -46.02 8.47 23.33
N ILE A 785 -45.85 7.80 22.19
CA ILE A 785 -44.58 7.24 21.71
C ILE A 785 -44.43 7.71 20.26
N GLU A 786 -43.25 8.17 19.86
CA GLU A 786 -43.01 8.69 18.50
C GLU A 786 -42.81 7.56 17.46
N ASP A 787 -42.06 6.52 17.83
CA ASP A 787 -41.83 5.32 17.01
C ASP A 787 -42.13 4.07 17.85
N LEU A 788 -43.02 3.20 17.32
CA LEU A 788 -43.46 1.99 18.01
C LEU A 788 -42.49 0.80 17.86
N TYR A 789 -41.41 0.94 17.08
CA TYR A 789 -40.41 -0.13 16.90
C TYR A 789 -39.24 0.01 17.87
N ILE A 790 -38.84 -1.12 18.46
CA ILE A 790 -37.64 -1.26 19.28
C ILE A 790 -36.86 -2.50 18.84
N SER A 791 -35.54 -2.36 18.66
CA SER A 791 -34.61 -3.39 18.24
C SER A 791 -33.35 -3.37 19.12
N PRO A 792 -33.36 -4.02 20.29
CA PRO A 792 -32.27 -3.95 21.26
C PRO A 792 -31.18 -4.99 20.92
N ASN A 793 -30.46 -4.77 19.81
CA ASN A 793 -29.46 -5.69 19.26
C ASN A 793 -28.01 -5.18 19.43
N ASN A 794 -27.81 -4.06 20.13
CA ASN A 794 -26.55 -3.33 20.30
C ASN A 794 -25.91 -2.76 19.01
N ASP A 795 -26.69 -2.51 17.94
CA ASP A 795 -26.25 -1.79 16.73
C ASP A 795 -26.39 -0.26 16.86
N GLY A 796 -27.00 0.22 17.94
CA GLY A 796 -27.18 1.65 18.25
C GLY A 796 -28.40 2.29 17.59
N VAL A 797 -29.19 1.54 16.83
CA VAL A 797 -30.39 2.00 16.12
C VAL A 797 -31.63 1.41 16.76
N LYS A 798 -32.48 2.27 17.34
CA LYS A 798 -33.72 1.88 18.03
C LYS A 798 -33.52 0.88 19.19
N GLU A 799 -32.36 0.95 19.86
CA GLU A 799 -32.04 0.15 21.07
C GLU A 799 -33.02 0.35 22.22
N THR A 800 -33.58 1.55 22.30
CA THR A 800 -34.50 1.94 23.36
C THR A 800 -35.69 2.68 22.77
N LEU A 801 -36.85 2.48 23.38
CA LEU A 801 -38.06 3.19 23.08
C LEU A 801 -38.37 4.16 24.22
N THR A 802 -38.64 5.42 23.88
CA THR A 802 -38.98 6.46 24.86
C THR A 802 -40.49 6.68 24.90
N ILE A 803 -41.05 6.60 26.10
CA ILE A 803 -42.46 6.83 26.40
C ILE A 803 -42.56 8.20 27.05
N PHE A 804 -43.24 9.13 26.38
CA PHE A 804 -43.45 10.48 26.88
C PHE A 804 -44.74 10.54 27.68
N GLN A 805 -44.67 11.18 28.85
CA GLN A 805 -45.76 11.27 29.80
C GLN A 805 -45.93 12.72 30.28
N ASN A 806 -47.17 13.19 30.29
CA ASN A 806 -47.52 14.48 30.87
C ASN A 806 -48.68 14.28 31.85
N ILE A 807 -48.37 14.47 33.13
CA ILE A 807 -49.24 14.16 34.26
C ILE A 807 -49.45 15.40 35.11
N LYS A 808 -50.71 15.68 35.46
CA LYS A 808 -51.09 16.71 36.43
C LYS A 808 -51.86 16.06 37.56
N GLY A 809 -51.24 15.95 38.73
CA GLY A 809 -51.80 15.39 39.95
C GLY A 809 -51.38 16.17 41.19
N GLU A 810 -51.97 15.84 42.34
CA GLU A 810 -51.67 16.44 43.63
C GLU A 810 -50.54 15.69 44.38
N VAL A 811 -49.95 16.31 45.39
CA VAL A 811 -48.88 15.69 46.20
C VAL A 811 -49.48 14.52 46.99
N GLY A 812 -48.96 13.31 46.73
CA GLY A 812 -49.41 12.06 47.35
C GLY A 812 -50.22 11.15 46.43
N ASP A 813 -50.45 11.54 45.18
CA ASP A 813 -51.00 10.66 44.14
C ASP A 813 -50.02 9.52 43.81
N LYS A 814 -50.55 8.31 43.62
CA LYS A 814 -49.80 7.10 43.26
C LYS A 814 -49.99 6.77 41.79
N TYR A 815 -48.93 6.32 41.12
CA TYR A 815 -48.97 5.92 39.72
C TYR A 815 -48.37 4.53 39.54
N ILE A 816 -49.03 3.70 38.74
CA ILE A 816 -48.57 2.37 38.34
C ILE A 816 -48.58 2.32 36.82
N ALA A 817 -47.43 2.03 36.22
CA ALA A 817 -47.34 1.74 34.80
C ALA A 817 -46.85 0.31 34.56
N GLU A 818 -47.34 -0.31 33.50
CA GLU A 818 -47.04 -1.69 33.14
C GLU A 818 -46.76 -1.77 31.64
N ILE A 819 -45.75 -2.56 31.29
CA ILE A 819 -45.55 -3.07 29.93
C ILE A 819 -46.01 -4.52 29.94
N SER A 820 -46.87 -4.89 29.00
CA SER A 820 -47.39 -6.25 28.87
C SER A 820 -47.16 -6.83 27.47
N ASP A 821 -46.97 -8.13 27.40
CA ASP A 821 -46.91 -8.88 26.13
C ASP A 821 -48.29 -8.94 25.43
N PHE A 822 -48.34 -9.55 24.23
CA PHE A 822 -49.57 -9.66 23.44
C PHE A 822 -50.68 -10.53 24.10
N THR A 823 -50.32 -11.34 25.10
CA THR A 823 -51.27 -12.14 25.88
C THR A 823 -51.78 -11.42 27.12
N GLY A 824 -51.19 -10.27 27.45
CA GLY A 824 -51.53 -9.45 28.60
C GLY A 824 -50.71 -9.76 29.85
N ASN A 825 -49.65 -10.56 29.77
CA ASN A 825 -48.76 -10.77 30.92
C ASN A 825 -47.88 -9.54 31.10
N VAL A 826 -47.79 -9.05 32.34
CA VAL A 826 -46.92 -7.92 32.69
C VAL A 826 -45.47 -8.38 32.67
N VAL A 827 -44.65 -7.73 31.85
CA VAL A 827 -43.22 -8.00 31.68
C VAL A 827 -42.34 -6.96 32.36
N LYS A 828 -42.86 -5.76 32.63
CA LYS A 828 -42.15 -4.72 33.37
C LYS A 828 -43.15 -3.84 34.10
N ARG A 829 -42.93 -3.60 35.40
CA ARG A 829 -43.77 -2.72 36.22
C ARG A 829 -42.99 -1.52 36.72
N PHE A 830 -43.64 -0.37 36.73
CA PHE A 830 -43.13 0.86 37.32
C PHE A 830 -44.14 1.40 38.33
N GLN A 831 -43.66 1.86 39.48
CA GLN A 831 -44.51 2.38 40.55
C GLN A 831 -43.91 3.65 41.15
N TRP A 832 -44.74 4.68 41.31
CA TRP A 832 -44.34 5.96 41.88
C TRP A 832 -45.36 6.44 42.93
N GLU A 833 -44.84 7.00 44.02
CA GLU A 833 -45.61 7.62 45.12
C GLU A 833 -45.79 9.14 44.93
N SER A 834 -45.38 9.65 43.76
CA SER A 834 -45.55 11.03 43.29
C SER A 834 -45.53 11.04 41.76
N ALA A 835 -45.69 12.21 41.12
CA ALA A 835 -45.70 12.32 39.66
C ALA A 835 -44.49 11.60 39.01
N PRO A 836 -44.72 10.65 38.08
CA PRO A 836 -43.65 9.90 37.43
C PRO A 836 -42.81 10.80 36.50
N PRO A 837 -41.61 10.36 36.10
CA PRO A 837 -40.78 11.11 35.18
C PRO A 837 -41.51 11.35 33.84
N ALA A 838 -41.24 12.52 33.23
CA ALA A 838 -41.83 12.92 31.95
C ALA A 838 -41.43 11.98 30.79
N GLU A 839 -40.34 11.25 30.94
CA GLU A 839 -39.82 10.29 29.97
C GLU A 839 -39.49 8.97 30.68
N ILE A 840 -39.92 7.86 30.09
CA ILE A 840 -39.50 6.50 30.46
C ILE A 840 -38.79 5.90 29.27
N VAL A 841 -37.56 5.44 29.49
CA VAL A 841 -36.79 4.72 28.48
C VAL A 841 -36.93 3.23 28.76
N TRP A 842 -37.39 2.48 27.75
CA TRP A 842 -37.48 1.03 27.80
C TRP A 842 -36.53 0.41 26.78
N ASP A 843 -35.80 -0.61 27.22
CA ASP A 843 -34.70 -1.30 26.54
C ASP A 843 -35.09 -2.70 26.02
N GLY A 844 -36.39 -3.01 26.01
CA GLY A 844 -36.88 -4.33 25.59
C GLY A 844 -36.58 -5.45 26.59
N ARG A 845 -36.21 -5.11 27.83
CA ARG A 845 -35.95 -6.09 28.90
C ARG A 845 -37.06 -6.12 29.94
N ASP A 846 -37.20 -7.24 30.63
CA ASP A 846 -38.12 -7.42 31.76
C ASP A 846 -37.62 -6.70 33.04
N GLU A 847 -38.22 -7.01 34.18
CA GLU A 847 -37.90 -6.42 35.48
C GLU A 847 -36.60 -6.97 36.08
N GLU A 848 -36.25 -8.21 35.75
CA GLU A 848 -35.00 -8.88 36.12
C GLU A 848 -33.82 -8.52 35.19
N GLY A 849 -34.10 -7.80 34.09
CA GLY A 849 -33.12 -7.38 33.10
C GLY A 849 -32.86 -8.40 31.98
N ASN A 850 -33.69 -9.45 31.87
CA ASN A 850 -33.61 -10.40 30.76
C ASN A 850 -34.23 -9.81 29.48
N PRO A 851 -33.68 -10.13 28.29
CA PRO A 851 -34.28 -9.74 27.03
C PRO A 851 -35.63 -10.43 26.83
N LEU A 852 -36.62 -9.65 26.39
CA LEU A 852 -37.96 -10.16 26.11
C LEU A 852 -38.06 -10.76 24.70
N PRO A 853 -38.94 -11.75 24.49
CA PRO A 853 -39.12 -12.40 23.19
C PRO A 853 -39.73 -11.43 22.16
N GLU A 854 -39.41 -11.65 20.89
CA GLU A 854 -39.99 -10.86 19.80
C GLU A 854 -41.52 -10.91 19.81
N GLY A 855 -42.16 -9.77 19.54
CA GLY A 855 -43.61 -9.70 19.53
C GLY A 855 -44.19 -8.30 19.72
N TYR A 856 -45.49 -8.27 19.99
CA TYR A 856 -46.24 -7.04 20.24
C TYR A 856 -46.40 -6.80 21.73
N TYR A 857 -46.20 -5.54 22.13
CA TYR A 857 -46.27 -5.08 23.51
C TYR A 857 -47.24 -3.91 23.66
N THR A 858 -47.71 -3.71 24.88
CA THR A 858 -48.63 -2.65 25.28
C THR A 858 -48.08 -1.94 26.51
N TYR A 859 -48.10 -0.61 26.49
CA TYR A 859 -47.84 0.22 27.67
C TYR A 859 -49.15 0.71 28.26
N GLU A 860 -49.33 0.56 29.57
CA GLU A 860 -50.50 1.04 30.31
C GLU A 860 -50.04 1.82 31.55
N ILE A 861 -50.65 2.97 31.84
CA ILE A 861 -50.41 3.73 33.07
C ILE A 861 -51.72 4.11 33.76
N LYS A 862 -51.76 3.89 35.07
CA LYS A 862 -52.87 4.18 35.97
C LYS A 862 -52.42 5.11 37.10
N GLY A 863 -53.13 6.22 37.32
CA GLY A 863 -52.93 7.11 38.47
C GLY A 863 -54.09 7.00 39.46
N PHE A 864 -53.78 7.15 40.75
CA PHE A 864 -54.71 7.09 41.88
C PHE A 864 -54.44 8.30 42.78
N ASP A 865 -55.47 9.07 43.13
CA ASP A 865 -55.33 10.10 44.16
C ASP A 865 -55.61 9.58 45.56
N ASN A 866 -55.33 10.41 46.57
CA ASN A 866 -55.57 10.07 47.98
C ASN A 866 -57.05 9.92 48.36
N ALA A 867 -57.96 10.48 47.56
CA ALA A 867 -59.40 10.45 47.75
C ALA A 867 -60.05 9.20 47.14
N GLY A 868 -59.31 8.44 46.33
CA GLY A 868 -59.75 7.18 45.72
C GLY A 868 -60.09 7.28 44.23
N ASN A 869 -60.00 8.46 43.60
CA ASN A 869 -60.29 8.59 42.17
C ASN A 869 -59.10 8.11 41.33
N SER A 870 -59.35 7.61 40.11
CA SER A 870 -58.29 7.07 39.24
C SER A 870 -58.46 7.39 37.76
N THR A 871 -57.33 7.43 37.03
CA THR A 871 -57.25 7.64 35.58
C THR A 871 -56.37 6.58 34.93
N LEU A 872 -56.75 6.07 33.74
CA LEU A 872 -56.03 5.05 32.97
C LEU A 872 -55.74 5.52 31.54
N LYS A 873 -54.52 5.28 31.03
CA LYS A 873 -54.14 5.46 29.62
C LYS A 873 -53.35 4.27 29.10
N ARG A 874 -53.49 3.98 27.80
CA ARG A 874 -52.88 2.82 27.13
C ARG A 874 -52.33 3.19 25.74
N ILE A 875 -51.15 2.65 25.40
CA ILE A 875 -50.56 2.66 24.05
C ILE A 875 -50.32 1.21 23.61
N THR A 876 -50.91 0.82 22.49
CA THR A 876 -50.82 -0.54 21.92
C THR A 876 -49.98 -0.55 20.64
N GLY A 877 -49.42 -1.71 20.29
CA GLY A 877 -48.76 -1.91 18.99
C GLY A 877 -47.27 -1.62 18.98
N ILE A 878 -46.63 -1.63 20.15
CA ILE A 878 -45.17 -1.58 20.29
C ILE A 878 -44.61 -2.91 19.74
N VAL A 879 -43.62 -2.87 18.86
CA VAL A 879 -43.05 -4.06 18.19
C VAL A 879 -41.60 -4.24 18.64
N LEU A 880 -41.30 -5.37 19.27
CA LEU A 880 -39.95 -5.80 19.67
C LEU A 880 -39.41 -6.82 18.65
N VAL A 881 -38.26 -6.51 18.05
CA VAL A 881 -37.54 -7.39 17.12
C VAL A 881 -36.12 -7.58 17.65
N THR A 882 -35.60 -8.81 17.63
CA THR A 882 -34.26 -9.17 18.16
C THR A 882 -33.47 -10.07 17.20
N SER A 883 -34.12 -10.63 16.18
CA SER A 883 -33.53 -11.40 15.11
C SER A 883 -32.84 -10.47 14.12
N TYR A 884 -31.62 -10.83 13.74
CA TYR A 884 -30.85 -10.10 12.74
C TYR A 884 -31.00 -10.81 11.40
N GLU A 885 -31.59 -10.13 10.43
CA GLU A 885 -31.62 -10.63 9.06
C GLU A 885 -30.19 -10.74 8.53
N THR A 886 -29.90 -11.81 7.79
CA THR A 886 -28.60 -11.99 7.16
C THR A 886 -28.73 -11.75 5.67
N VAL A 887 -27.68 -11.18 5.11
CA VAL A 887 -27.57 -10.89 3.69
C VAL A 887 -26.27 -11.47 3.16
N ASN A 888 -26.32 -12.01 1.95
CA ASN A 888 -25.15 -12.42 1.19
C ASN A 888 -25.31 -11.96 -0.25
N ILE A 889 -24.19 -11.80 -0.96
CA ILE A 889 -24.19 -11.55 -2.39
C ILE A 889 -22.99 -12.27 -3.01
N VAL A 890 -23.18 -12.86 -4.18
CA VAL A 890 -22.11 -13.55 -4.90
C VAL A 890 -21.95 -12.93 -6.28
N ALA A 891 -20.74 -12.48 -6.60
CA ALA A 891 -20.37 -12.10 -7.95
C ALA A 891 -20.08 -13.35 -8.79
N ASN A 892 -20.55 -13.38 -10.04
CA ASN A 892 -20.30 -14.52 -10.94
C ASN A 892 -18.85 -14.61 -11.45
N ARG A 893 -18.03 -13.57 -11.19
CA ARG A 893 -16.61 -13.47 -11.57
C ARG A 893 -15.88 -12.48 -10.65
N LYS A 894 -14.54 -12.51 -10.68
CA LYS A 894 -13.67 -11.68 -9.84
C LYS A 894 -13.21 -10.38 -10.50
N GLY A 895 -13.51 -10.16 -11.77
CA GLY A 895 -13.21 -8.90 -12.44
C GLY A 895 -13.84 -8.76 -13.82
N ILE A 896 -13.71 -7.57 -14.39
CA ILE A 896 -14.33 -7.12 -15.64
C ILE A 896 -13.36 -6.23 -16.44
N SER A 897 -13.51 -6.21 -17.77
CA SER A 897 -12.90 -5.23 -18.68
C SER A 897 -14.02 -4.47 -19.40
N PRO A 898 -14.40 -3.26 -18.94
CA PRO A 898 -15.57 -2.52 -19.47
C PRO A 898 -15.26 -1.76 -20.78
N ASN A 899 -14.65 -2.43 -21.74
CA ASN A 899 -14.15 -1.85 -22.99
C ASN A 899 -15.20 -1.85 -24.14
N GLY A 900 -16.30 -2.59 -23.99
CA GLY A 900 -17.42 -2.70 -24.93
C GLY A 900 -17.25 -3.75 -26.03
N ASP A 901 -16.35 -4.73 -25.89
CA ASP A 901 -16.09 -5.79 -26.88
C ASP A 901 -16.98 -7.03 -26.73
N GLY A 902 -17.81 -7.09 -25.68
CA GLY A 902 -18.70 -8.20 -25.34
C GLY A 902 -18.05 -9.31 -24.51
N TYR A 903 -16.78 -9.19 -24.14
CA TYR A 903 -16.02 -10.12 -23.32
C TYR A 903 -15.67 -9.47 -21.97
N LEU A 904 -16.22 -10.03 -20.88
CA LEU A 904 -16.01 -9.51 -19.53
C LEU A 904 -16.42 -8.05 -19.28
N ASP A 905 -17.28 -7.45 -20.12
CA ASP A 905 -17.80 -6.08 -19.95
C ASP A 905 -18.62 -5.83 -18.67
N ASP A 906 -19.30 -6.87 -18.17
CA ASP A 906 -20.16 -6.78 -17.00
C ASP A 906 -19.92 -7.92 -15.99
N VAL A 907 -20.35 -7.65 -14.77
CA VAL A 907 -20.41 -8.62 -13.67
C VAL A 907 -21.86 -8.74 -13.20
N GLU A 908 -22.25 -9.96 -12.88
CA GLU A 908 -23.57 -10.28 -12.35
C GLU A 908 -23.44 -10.64 -10.87
N PHE A 909 -24.26 -9.99 -10.05
CA PHE A 909 -24.36 -10.23 -8.62
C PHE A 909 -25.68 -10.92 -8.29
N VAL A 910 -25.59 -12.01 -7.54
CA VAL A 910 -26.75 -12.79 -7.09
C VAL A 910 -26.95 -12.57 -5.59
N PRO A 911 -27.92 -11.74 -5.18
CA PRO A 911 -28.20 -11.49 -3.77
C PRO A 911 -28.98 -12.64 -3.15
N SER A 912 -28.69 -12.94 -1.88
CA SER A 912 -29.41 -13.89 -1.04
C SER A 912 -29.78 -13.22 0.28
N VAL A 913 -31.06 -13.22 0.63
CA VAL A 913 -31.61 -12.54 1.80
C VAL A 913 -32.35 -13.53 2.69
N SER A 914 -32.16 -13.46 4.01
CA SER A 914 -32.83 -14.38 4.94
C SER A 914 -34.32 -14.11 5.12
N SER A 915 -34.78 -12.88 4.87
CA SER A 915 -36.18 -12.46 4.97
C SER A 915 -36.48 -11.27 4.06
N VAL A 916 -37.66 -11.25 3.44
CA VAL A 916 -38.17 -10.10 2.66
C VAL A 916 -39.29 -9.34 3.38
N LYS A 917 -39.68 -9.80 4.57
CA LYS A 917 -40.75 -9.18 5.35
C LYS A 917 -40.27 -7.83 5.88
N ASP A 918 -41.09 -6.79 5.72
CA ASP A 918 -40.80 -5.42 6.19
C ASP A 918 -39.51 -4.77 5.63
N LEU A 919 -38.96 -5.33 4.54
CA LEU A 919 -37.83 -4.76 3.79
C LEU A 919 -38.27 -3.51 3.04
N GLU A 920 -37.61 -2.37 3.30
CA GLU A 920 -37.92 -1.09 2.66
C GLU A 920 -37.06 -0.83 1.42
N LYS A 921 -35.74 -1.00 1.55
CA LYS A 921 -34.75 -0.67 0.51
C LYS A 921 -33.59 -1.66 0.53
N TRP A 922 -32.87 -1.69 -0.58
CA TRP A 922 -31.60 -2.37 -0.72
C TRP A 922 -30.64 -1.50 -1.51
N PHE A 923 -29.33 -1.72 -1.33
CA PHE A 923 -28.28 -1.06 -2.09
C PHE A 923 -27.12 -2.01 -2.35
N LEU A 924 -26.45 -1.83 -3.47
CA LEU A 924 -25.15 -2.41 -3.81
C LEU A 924 -24.21 -1.26 -4.12
N ASP A 925 -23.30 -1.00 -3.18
CA ASP A 925 -22.34 0.09 -3.25
C ASP A 925 -20.98 -0.43 -3.69
N PHE A 926 -20.29 0.34 -4.53
CA PHE A 926 -18.94 0.07 -5.00
C PHE A 926 -18.02 1.18 -4.52
N TYR A 927 -16.91 0.80 -3.90
CA TYR A 927 -15.90 1.68 -3.35
C TYR A 927 -14.57 1.46 -4.07
N ASP A 928 -13.84 2.53 -4.35
CA ASP A 928 -12.46 2.44 -4.85
C ASP A 928 -11.47 2.07 -3.72
N SER A 929 -10.18 1.94 -4.06
CA SER A 929 -9.11 1.60 -3.10
C SER A 929 -8.89 2.63 -1.99
N GLN A 930 -9.45 3.84 -2.12
CA GLN A 930 -9.43 4.88 -1.09
C GLN A 930 -10.71 4.90 -0.24
N ALA A 931 -11.53 3.84 -0.34
CA ALA A 931 -12.84 3.72 0.30
C ALA A 931 -13.83 4.82 -0.12
N LYS A 932 -13.66 5.42 -1.30
CA LYS A 932 -14.60 6.40 -1.83
C LYS A 932 -15.67 5.69 -2.67
N LEU A 933 -16.93 5.99 -2.40
CA LEU A 933 -18.08 5.48 -3.16
C LEU A 933 -18.00 5.97 -4.62
N VAL A 934 -17.98 5.03 -5.58
CA VAL A 934 -17.93 5.30 -7.02
C VAL A 934 -19.25 5.01 -7.74
N ARG A 935 -20.03 4.05 -7.24
CA ARG A 935 -21.32 3.65 -7.80
C ARG A 935 -22.22 3.13 -6.69
N SER A 936 -23.50 3.49 -6.73
CA SER A 936 -24.51 2.88 -5.86
C SER A 936 -25.72 2.44 -6.68
N ILE A 937 -26.03 1.14 -6.66
CA ILE A 937 -27.22 0.57 -7.29
C ILE A 937 -28.24 0.31 -6.19
N GLN A 938 -29.36 1.04 -6.21
CA GLN A 938 -30.36 0.99 -5.15
C GLN A 938 -31.75 0.63 -5.66
N GLY A 939 -32.58 0.03 -4.81
CA GLY A 939 -33.98 -0.26 -5.10
C GLY A 939 -34.86 -0.30 -3.86
N LYS A 940 -36.18 -0.28 -4.08
CA LYS A 940 -37.19 -0.43 -3.02
C LYS A 940 -37.74 -1.86 -3.00
N GLY A 941 -38.04 -2.37 -1.81
CA GLY A 941 -38.60 -3.71 -1.62
C GLY A 941 -37.60 -4.83 -1.93
N ILE A 942 -38.07 -5.90 -2.58
CA ILE A 942 -37.27 -7.11 -2.83
C ILE A 942 -36.20 -6.85 -3.90
N PRO A 943 -34.91 -7.16 -3.66
CA PRO A 943 -33.87 -7.04 -4.67
C PRO A 943 -34.12 -8.01 -5.85
N PRO A 944 -33.72 -7.63 -7.08
CA PRO A 944 -33.84 -8.52 -8.24
C PRO A 944 -32.93 -9.75 -8.07
N SER A 945 -33.27 -10.85 -8.75
CA SER A 945 -32.50 -12.11 -8.68
C SER A 945 -31.08 -11.98 -9.22
N VAL A 946 -30.83 -10.99 -10.09
CA VAL A 946 -29.52 -10.63 -10.62
C VAL A 946 -29.43 -9.11 -10.68
N ILE A 947 -28.32 -8.56 -10.17
CA ILE A 947 -27.94 -7.15 -10.32
C ILE A 947 -26.71 -7.11 -11.22
N LYS A 948 -26.70 -6.25 -12.24
CA LYS A 948 -25.57 -6.09 -13.17
C LYS A 948 -24.81 -4.81 -12.89
N TRP A 949 -23.49 -4.86 -13.01
CA TRP A 949 -22.65 -3.67 -13.09
C TRP A 949 -21.71 -3.78 -14.29
N ASP A 950 -21.61 -2.69 -15.04
CA ASP A 950 -20.88 -2.55 -16.31
C ASP A 950 -19.56 -1.75 -16.14
N GLY A 951 -19.06 -1.65 -14.89
CA GLY A 951 -17.83 -0.93 -14.58
C GLY A 951 -17.95 0.60 -14.71
N ARG A 952 -19.17 1.17 -14.71
CA ARG A 952 -19.37 2.63 -14.81
C ARG A 952 -19.80 3.25 -13.49
N ASP A 953 -19.35 4.49 -13.25
CA ASP A 953 -19.78 5.32 -12.12
C ASP A 953 -21.22 5.86 -12.30
N ASP A 954 -21.73 6.61 -11.32
CA ASP A 954 -23.07 7.22 -11.39
C ASP A 954 -23.23 8.25 -12.54
N SER A 955 -22.12 8.76 -13.09
CA SER A 955 -22.12 9.66 -14.25
C SER A 955 -22.14 8.93 -15.59
N GLY A 956 -21.98 7.60 -15.58
CA GLY A 956 -21.88 6.76 -16.77
C GLY A 956 -20.47 6.67 -17.36
N LYS A 957 -19.45 7.18 -16.66
CA LYS A 957 -18.05 7.06 -17.07
C LYS A 957 -17.48 5.73 -16.56
N VAL A 958 -16.66 5.08 -17.39
CA VAL A 958 -15.88 3.90 -16.96
C VAL A 958 -14.98 4.29 -15.79
N VAL A 959 -15.02 3.49 -14.72
CA VAL A 959 -14.19 3.68 -13.54
C VAL A 959 -12.73 3.36 -13.87
N ALA A 960 -11.78 3.93 -13.14
CA ALA A 960 -10.36 3.70 -13.41
C ALA A 960 -9.96 2.25 -13.10
N ASP A 961 -8.90 1.74 -13.75
CA ASP A 961 -8.40 0.41 -13.43
C ASP A 961 -8.02 0.29 -11.95
N GLY A 962 -8.33 -0.85 -11.34
CA GLY A 962 -8.02 -1.11 -9.95
C GLY A 962 -8.95 -2.10 -9.27
N ILE A 963 -8.74 -2.26 -7.96
CA ILE A 963 -9.54 -3.13 -7.10
C ILE A 963 -10.66 -2.30 -6.49
N TYR A 964 -11.90 -2.75 -6.69
CA TYR A 964 -13.11 -2.17 -6.14
C TYR A 964 -13.69 -3.09 -5.07
N THR A 965 -14.14 -2.51 -3.97
CA THR A 965 -14.85 -3.25 -2.93
C THR A 965 -16.35 -3.03 -3.10
N PHE A 966 -17.14 -4.09 -3.17
CA PHE A 966 -18.60 -3.99 -3.23
C PHE A 966 -19.26 -4.44 -1.92
N VAL A 967 -20.25 -3.67 -1.47
CA VAL A 967 -21.02 -3.92 -0.25
C VAL A 967 -22.49 -3.96 -0.60
N PHE A 968 -23.14 -5.09 -0.30
CA PHE A 968 -24.58 -5.23 -0.46
C PHE A 968 -25.25 -5.08 0.90
N GLY A 969 -26.26 -4.20 0.96
CA GLY A 969 -26.96 -3.88 2.20
C GLY A 969 -28.47 -3.82 2.03
N LEU A 970 -29.18 -4.07 3.13
CA LEU A 970 -30.64 -4.02 3.22
C LEU A 970 -31.07 -3.03 4.29
N ILE A 971 -32.26 -2.46 4.12
CA ILE A 971 -32.88 -1.51 5.05
C ILE A 971 -34.27 -1.99 5.42
N TYR A 972 -34.50 -2.37 6.68
CA TYR A 972 -35.79 -2.82 7.20
C TYR A 972 -36.49 -1.73 8.03
N LYS A 973 -37.82 -1.81 8.14
CA LYS A 973 -38.62 -0.90 8.99
C LYS A 973 -38.22 -0.92 10.47
N SER A 974 -37.71 -2.06 10.95
CA SER A 974 -37.18 -2.22 12.31
C SER A 974 -35.97 -1.33 12.58
N GLY A 975 -35.26 -0.87 11.55
CA GLY A 975 -33.97 -0.20 11.67
C GLY A 975 -32.77 -1.10 11.39
N ASN A 976 -32.97 -2.42 11.32
CA ASN A 976 -31.90 -3.38 11.01
C ASN A 976 -31.29 -3.08 9.62
N HIS A 977 -29.96 -3.00 9.59
CA HIS A 977 -29.14 -2.70 8.40
C HIS A 977 -28.08 -3.79 8.16
N PRO A 978 -28.46 -5.03 7.80
CA PRO A 978 -27.47 -6.04 7.51
C PRO A 978 -26.74 -5.72 6.22
N THR A 979 -25.40 -5.78 6.27
CA THR A 979 -24.51 -5.60 5.12
C THR A 979 -23.58 -6.79 4.96
N THR A 980 -23.10 -7.03 3.75
CA THR A 980 -22.00 -7.99 3.53
C THR A 980 -20.66 -7.41 3.98
N PRO A 981 -19.64 -8.24 4.31
CA PRO A 981 -18.33 -7.78 4.82
C PRO A 981 -17.48 -6.94 3.85
N GLY A 982 -17.97 -6.66 2.64
CA GLY A 982 -17.18 -6.14 1.53
C GLY A 982 -16.37 -7.25 0.86
N ASP A 983 -16.57 -7.45 -0.45
CA ASP A 983 -15.75 -8.35 -1.27
C ASP A 983 -15.22 -7.58 -2.48
N THR A 984 -14.21 -8.11 -3.16
CA THR A 984 -13.41 -7.38 -4.15
C THR A 984 -13.72 -7.80 -5.58
N LEU A 985 -13.63 -6.83 -6.49
CA LEU A 985 -13.75 -6.98 -7.92
C LEU A 985 -12.64 -6.17 -8.61
N ILE A 986 -11.95 -6.76 -9.58
CA ILE A 986 -10.93 -6.07 -10.39
C ILE A 986 -11.60 -5.45 -11.62
N VAL A 987 -11.30 -4.19 -11.91
CA VAL A 987 -11.65 -3.53 -13.19
C VAL A 987 -10.35 -3.25 -13.93
N ASP A 988 -10.25 -3.69 -15.18
CA ASP A 988 -9.06 -3.50 -16.02
C ASP A 988 -9.42 -3.38 -17.51
N ASP A 989 -9.39 -2.16 -18.05
CA ASP A 989 -9.59 -1.89 -19.50
C ASP A 989 -8.28 -1.66 -20.27
N THR A 990 -7.14 -1.60 -19.57
CA THR A 990 -5.88 -1.19 -20.17
C THR A 990 -5.18 -2.36 -20.88
N PRO A 991 -4.82 -2.24 -22.17
CA PRO A 991 -4.03 -3.25 -22.86
C PRO A 991 -2.61 -3.39 -22.29
N PRO A 992 -1.99 -4.58 -22.41
CA PRO A 992 -0.62 -4.82 -21.97
C PRO A 992 0.40 -3.80 -22.45
N LYS A 993 1.36 -3.45 -21.59
CA LYS A 993 2.51 -2.61 -21.98
C LYS A 993 3.54 -3.46 -22.72
N TYR A 994 4.21 -2.88 -23.70
CA TYR A 994 5.22 -3.59 -24.49
C TYR A 994 6.47 -2.78 -24.85
N ARG A 995 7.56 -3.52 -25.07
CA ARG A 995 8.79 -3.13 -25.77
C ARG A 995 9.01 -4.15 -26.88
N PHE A 996 9.15 -3.71 -28.12
CA PHE A 996 9.35 -4.64 -29.25
C PHE A 996 10.27 -4.03 -30.31
N VAL A 997 11.52 -4.51 -30.33
CA VAL A 997 12.59 -4.03 -31.21
C VAL A 997 13.23 -5.23 -31.91
N VAL A 998 13.38 -5.13 -33.22
CA VAL A 998 14.03 -6.14 -34.07
C VAL A 998 15.28 -5.53 -34.69
N SER A 999 16.42 -6.24 -34.56
CA SER A 999 17.73 -5.79 -35.06
C SER A 999 18.59 -7.00 -35.46
N PRO A 1000 19.43 -6.91 -36.50
CA PRO A 1000 19.55 -5.79 -37.45
C PRO A 1000 18.35 -5.71 -38.40
N ARG A 1001 18.16 -4.54 -39.03
CA ARG A 1001 17.11 -4.37 -40.06
C ARG A 1001 17.40 -5.20 -41.32
N LEU A 1002 18.68 -5.34 -41.68
CA LEU A 1002 19.16 -6.20 -42.75
C LEU A 1002 19.84 -7.42 -42.13
N PHE A 1003 19.23 -8.58 -42.29
CA PHE A 1003 19.57 -9.84 -41.63
C PHE A 1003 20.23 -10.80 -42.64
N SER A 1004 21.38 -11.39 -42.33
CA SER A 1004 22.13 -12.25 -43.26
C SER A 1004 22.62 -13.53 -42.58
N PRO A 1005 21.75 -14.53 -42.38
CA PRO A 1005 22.13 -15.81 -41.77
C PRO A 1005 22.82 -16.75 -42.77
N ASP A 1006 24.00 -16.39 -43.26
CA ASP A 1006 24.80 -17.22 -44.18
C ASP A 1006 26.08 -17.81 -43.55
N GLY A 1007 26.34 -17.50 -42.29
CA GLY A 1007 27.41 -18.06 -41.46
C GLY A 1007 28.75 -17.37 -41.65
N ASP A 1008 28.77 -16.13 -42.14
CA ASP A 1008 29.98 -15.34 -42.39
C ASP A 1008 30.43 -14.49 -41.18
N GLY A 1009 29.62 -14.47 -40.11
CA GLY A 1009 29.84 -13.72 -38.87
C GLY A 1009 29.17 -12.35 -38.83
N GLU A 1010 28.61 -11.85 -39.94
CA GLU A 1010 27.99 -10.54 -40.04
C GLU A 1010 26.47 -10.65 -40.15
N ALA A 1011 25.74 -10.07 -39.19
CA ALA A 1011 24.26 -10.10 -39.17
C ALA A 1011 23.64 -11.52 -39.24
N ASP A 1012 24.37 -12.54 -38.78
CA ASP A 1012 23.94 -13.95 -38.76
C ASP A 1012 22.80 -14.26 -37.78
N THR A 1013 22.59 -13.38 -36.79
CA THR A 1013 21.56 -13.53 -35.76
C THR A 1013 20.64 -12.31 -35.74
N LEU A 1014 19.34 -12.57 -35.81
CA LEU A 1014 18.31 -11.59 -35.55
C LEU A 1014 18.01 -11.54 -34.05
N TYR A 1015 18.19 -10.38 -33.45
CA TYR A 1015 17.87 -10.07 -32.07
C TYR A 1015 16.47 -9.45 -32.01
N ILE A 1016 15.58 -10.09 -31.27
CA ILE A 1016 14.23 -9.63 -31.01
C ILE A 1016 14.17 -9.30 -29.52
N ASN A 1017 14.36 -8.01 -29.19
CA ASN A 1017 14.21 -7.52 -27.83
C ASN A 1017 12.73 -7.29 -27.56
N VAL A 1018 12.17 -8.10 -26.66
CA VAL A 1018 10.76 -8.06 -26.29
C VAL A 1018 10.62 -7.86 -24.79
N GLY A 1019 9.68 -6.99 -24.43
CA GLY A 1019 9.08 -6.90 -23.11
C GLY A 1019 7.57 -6.86 -23.28
N VAL A 1020 6.83 -7.69 -22.57
CA VAL A 1020 5.39 -7.60 -22.39
C VAL A 1020 5.09 -7.70 -20.91
N TYR A 1021 4.33 -6.73 -20.39
CA TYR A 1021 4.03 -6.65 -18.97
C TYR A 1021 2.63 -6.11 -18.74
N ASP A 1022 1.92 -6.76 -17.83
CA ASP A 1022 0.68 -6.29 -17.25
C ASP A 1022 0.66 -6.51 -15.72
N VAL A 1023 -0.06 -5.64 -14.99
CA VAL A 1023 -0.21 -5.72 -13.54
C VAL A 1023 -1.04 -6.95 -13.14
N ASN A 1024 -2.02 -7.32 -13.96
CA ASN A 1024 -2.86 -8.49 -13.80
C ASN A 1024 -2.33 -9.73 -14.54
N ASP A 1025 -1.06 -9.67 -14.94
CA ASP A 1025 -0.32 -10.68 -15.68
C ASP A 1025 -0.84 -10.94 -17.11
N ILE A 1026 0.02 -11.54 -17.93
CA ILE A 1026 -0.29 -11.85 -19.33
C ILE A 1026 -0.88 -13.27 -19.44
N ASP A 1027 -2.12 -13.44 -19.92
CA ASP A 1027 -2.67 -14.80 -20.15
C ASP A 1027 -1.87 -15.53 -21.23
N LYS A 1028 -1.55 -14.82 -22.31
CA LYS A 1028 -0.71 -15.35 -23.40
C LYS A 1028 -0.04 -14.25 -24.20
N TRP A 1029 1.18 -14.53 -24.63
CA TRP A 1029 1.88 -13.74 -25.64
C TRP A 1029 2.49 -14.64 -26.70
N SER A 1030 2.69 -14.07 -27.89
CA SER A 1030 3.40 -14.73 -28.98
C SER A 1030 4.14 -13.73 -29.84
N ILE A 1031 5.27 -14.16 -30.38
CA ILE A 1031 5.98 -13.48 -31.45
C ILE A 1031 6.00 -14.40 -32.66
N SER A 1032 5.39 -13.97 -33.75
CA SER A 1032 5.33 -14.73 -34.99
C SER A 1032 6.07 -14.00 -36.10
N ILE A 1033 6.95 -14.70 -36.81
CA ILE A 1033 7.66 -14.19 -37.97
C ILE A 1033 6.95 -14.68 -39.23
N TYR A 1034 6.59 -13.75 -40.10
CA TYR A 1034 5.89 -13.99 -41.35
C TYR A 1034 6.69 -13.45 -42.52
N ARG A 1035 6.54 -14.07 -43.68
CA ARG A 1035 7.04 -13.51 -44.93
C ARG A 1035 6.12 -12.39 -45.43
N LYS A 1036 6.70 -11.36 -46.04
CA LYS A 1036 5.98 -10.23 -46.64
C LYS A 1036 6.27 -10.13 -48.14
N TRP A 1037 5.22 -10.04 -48.94
CA TRP A 1037 5.28 -9.83 -50.40
C TRP A 1037 4.67 -8.48 -50.77
N GLY A 1038 5.49 -7.53 -51.18
CA GLY A 1038 5.04 -6.15 -51.37
C GLY A 1038 4.40 -5.63 -50.08
N ASN A 1039 3.12 -5.25 -50.13
CA ASN A 1039 2.36 -4.79 -48.95
C ASN A 1039 1.57 -5.91 -48.23
N ARG A 1040 1.62 -7.16 -48.70
CA ARG A 1040 0.86 -8.29 -48.13
C ARG A 1040 1.73 -9.12 -47.20
N ILE A 1041 1.25 -9.37 -45.99
CA ILE A 1041 1.86 -10.30 -45.03
C ILE A 1041 1.24 -11.69 -45.23
N ASP A 1042 2.08 -12.74 -45.29
CA ASP A 1042 1.63 -14.12 -45.34
C ASP A 1042 1.34 -14.68 -43.96
N ARG A 1043 0.10 -14.50 -43.50
CA ARG A 1043 -0.33 -15.10 -42.22
C ARG A 1043 -0.66 -16.59 -42.34
N THR A 1044 -0.64 -17.17 -43.54
CA THR A 1044 -0.92 -18.61 -43.73
C THR A 1044 0.27 -19.49 -43.38
N THR A 1045 1.48 -18.93 -43.39
CA THR A 1045 2.73 -19.64 -43.10
C THR A 1045 3.50 -18.90 -42.01
N VAL A 1046 3.52 -19.46 -40.80
CA VAL A 1046 4.39 -18.95 -39.72
C VAL A 1046 5.78 -19.51 -39.94
N ILE A 1047 6.77 -18.63 -40.11
CA ILE A 1047 8.17 -19.04 -40.27
C ILE A 1047 8.74 -19.46 -38.92
N LYS A 1048 8.54 -18.62 -37.90
CA LYS A 1048 9.04 -18.87 -36.56
C LYS A 1048 8.03 -18.33 -35.54
N ARG A 1049 7.76 -19.10 -34.50
CA ARG A 1049 6.87 -18.70 -33.41
C ARG A 1049 7.55 -18.90 -32.06
N TYR A 1050 7.45 -17.87 -31.23
CA TYR A 1050 7.73 -17.92 -29.81
C TYR A 1050 6.43 -17.63 -29.09
N GLU A 1051 6.13 -18.35 -28.02
CA GLU A 1051 4.94 -18.10 -27.22
C GLU A 1051 5.18 -18.45 -25.77
N GLY A 1052 4.39 -17.82 -24.90
CA GLY A 1052 4.48 -18.01 -23.47
C GLY A 1052 3.25 -17.45 -22.76
N LYS A 1053 3.28 -17.61 -21.44
CA LYS A 1053 2.34 -17.01 -20.51
C LYS A 1053 3.13 -16.15 -19.52
N GLY A 1054 2.41 -15.27 -18.86
CA GLY A 1054 2.96 -14.35 -17.86
C GLY A 1054 3.82 -13.24 -18.44
N ASN A 1055 4.15 -12.28 -17.59
CA ASN A 1055 5.06 -11.18 -17.87
C ASN A 1055 6.40 -11.71 -18.41
N TYR A 1056 6.88 -11.14 -19.52
CA TYR A 1056 8.07 -11.63 -20.21
C TYR A 1056 8.96 -10.48 -20.68
N SER A 1057 10.24 -10.50 -20.32
CA SER A 1057 11.23 -9.58 -20.87
C SER A 1057 12.54 -10.30 -21.15
N SER A 1058 12.93 -10.37 -22.42
CA SER A 1058 14.18 -10.99 -22.84
C SER A 1058 14.56 -10.57 -24.26
N THR A 1059 15.77 -10.93 -24.67
CA THR A 1059 16.21 -10.82 -26.08
C THR A 1059 16.26 -12.21 -26.70
N ILE A 1060 15.35 -12.45 -27.64
CA ILE A 1060 15.32 -13.70 -28.41
C ILE A 1060 16.33 -13.60 -29.55
N LYS A 1061 17.21 -14.61 -29.64
CA LYS A 1061 18.18 -14.76 -30.72
C LYS A 1061 17.64 -15.75 -31.75
N TRP A 1062 17.51 -15.33 -32.99
CA TRP A 1062 17.04 -16.18 -34.09
C TRP A 1062 18.06 -16.27 -35.21
N ASN A 1063 18.42 -17.49 -35.59
CA ASN A 1063 19.43 -17.80 -36.60
C ASN A 1063 18.86 -17.93 -38.03
N GLY A 1064 17.62 -17.50 -38.25
CA GLY A 1064 16.98 -17.51 -39.57
C GLY A 1064 16.38 -18.84 -39.99
N TYR A 1065 16.41 -19.87 -39.16
CA TYR A 1065 15.77 -21.16 -39.47
C TYR A 1065 14.31 -21.21 -38.98
N SER A 1066 13.42 -21.72 -39.81
CA SER A 1066 12.00 -21.86 -39.48
C SER A 1066 11.74 -22.84 -38.33
N ASP A 1067 10.54 -22.83 -37.77
CA ASP A 1067 10.05 -23.99 -37.03
C ASP A 1067 9.92 -25.22 -37.96
N PRO A 1068 9.88 -26.44 -37.42
CA PRO A 1068 9.86 -27.63 -38.26
C PRO A 1068 8.62 -27.71 -39.15
N VAL A 1069 8.85 -27.77 -40.46
CA VAL A 1069 7.82 -27.82 -41.51
C VAL A 1069 7.70 -29.22 -42.13
N PRO A 1070 6.49 -29.63 -42.55
CA PRO A 1070 6.29 -30.88 -43.28
C PRO A 1070 6.92 -30.78 -44.67
N MET A 1071 7.56 -31.87 -45.11
CA MET A 1071 8.14 -31.99 -46.45
C MET A 1071 7.49 -33.14 -47.22
N PRO A 1072 7.54 -33.15 -48.57
CA PRO A 1072 7.09 -34.26 -49.38
C PRO A 1072 7.71 -35.61 -48.94
N THR A 1073 6.97 -36.70 -49.11
CA THR A 1073 7.30 -38.05 -48.59
C THR A 1073 8.64 -38.63 -49.06
N ASN A 1074 9.25 -38.06 -50.11
CA ASN A 1074 10.56 -38.44 -50.66
C ASN A 1074 11.53 -37.25 -50.79
N PHE A 1075 11.36 -36.21 -49.96
CA PHE A 1075 12.21 -35.03 -50.01
C PHE A 1075 13.67 -35.35 -49.68
N THR A 1076 14.56 -35.06 -50.62
CA THR A 1076 16.02 -35.09 -50.42
C THR A 1076 16.50 -33.64 -50.42
N PRO A 1077 17.07 -33.12 -49.32
CA PRO A 1077 17.51 -31.73 -49.28
C PRO A 1077 18.64 -31.52 -50.29
N PRO A 1078 18.64 -30.40 -51.02
CA PRO A 1078 19.70 -30.08 -51.97
C PRO A 1078 21.04 -29.76 -51.27
N ASP A 1079 21.00 -29.31 -50.01
CA ASP A 1079 22.16 -29.02 -49.18
C ASP A 1079 21.78 -29.01 -47.68
N PRO A 1080 22.72 -29.31 -46.75
CA PRO A 1080 22.48 -29.35 -45.31
C PRO A 1080 22.48 -27.97 -44.63
N TYR A 1081 22.76 -26.90 -45.38
CA TYR A 1081 22.86 -25.54 -44.85
C TYR A 1081 21.53 -24.80 -44.98
N THR A 1082 20.79 -25.00 -46.07
CA THR A 1082 19.44 -24.45 -46.26
C THR A 1082 18.40 -25.27 -45.49
N TYR A 1083 18.68 -26.55 -45.22
CA TYR A 1083 17.77 -27.47 -44.55
C TYR A 1083 18.45 -28.17 -43.37
N LYS A 1084 17.90 -28.02 -42.17
CA LYS A 1084 18.38 -28.70 -40.96
C LYS A 1084 17.29 -29.60 -40.37
N LYS A 1085 17.68 -30.76 -39.86
CA LYS A 1085 16.77 -31.60 -39.08
C LYS A 1085 16.78 -31.15 -37.62
N VAL A 1086 15.59 -30.86 -37.10
CA VAL A 1086 15.32 -30.61 -35.68
C VAL A 1086 14.23 -31.59 -35.29
N ASP A 1087 14.51 -32.46 -34.32
CA ASP A 1087 13.61 -33.53 -33.84
C ASP A 1087 13.00 -34.42 -34.95
N GLY A 1088 13.83 -34.76 -35.93
CA GLY A 1088 13.44 -35.62 -37.05
C GLY A 1088 12.59 -34.94 -38.14
N LYS A 1089 12.20 -33.67 -37.94
CA LYS A 1089 11.47 -32.84 -38.91
C LYS A 1089 12.40 -31.80 -39.56
N TRP A 1090 12.02 -31.28 -40.71
CA TRP A 1090 12.86 -30.34 -41.47
C TRP A 1090 12.58 -28.89 -41.06
N SER A 1091 13.63 -28.12 -40.81
CA SER A 1091 13.61 -26.67 -40.64
C SER A 1091 14.36 -26.04 -41.81
N VAL A 1092 13.86 -24.90 -42.31
CA VAL A 1092 14.34 -24.26 -43.54
C VAL A 1092 14.87 -22.86 -43.23
N LEU A 1093 16.01 -22.52 -43.82
CA LEU A 1093 16.58 -21.17 -43.74
C LEU A 1093 15.66 -20.15 -44.43
N VAL A 1094 15.62 -18.92 -43.93
CA VAL A 1094 14.95 -17.80 -44.60
C VAL A 1094 15.43 -17.61 -46.04
N ASP A 1095 14.54 -17.10 -46.87
CA ASP A 1095 14.84 -16.81 -48.27
C ASP A 1095 15.78 -15.60 -48.36
N SER A 1096 16.67 -15.65 -49.33
CA SER A 1096 17.53 -14.53 -49.70
C SER A 1096 16.75 -13.36 -50.31
N ALA A 1097 17.18 -12.13 -50.01
CA ALA A 1097 16.61 -10.91 -50.58
C ALA A 1097 15.07 -10.86 -50.46
N ALA A 1098 14.55 -11.12 -49.25
CA ALA A 1098 13.13 -11.21 -48.97
C ALA A 1098 12.74 -10.34 -47.76
N ASN A 1099 11.48 -9.88 -47.75
CA ASN A 1099 10.95 -9.07 -46.66
C ASN A 1099 10.22 -9.97 -45.65
N TYR A 1100 10.37 -9.64 -44.38
CA TYR A 1100 9.74 -10.33 -43.26
C TYR A 1100 9.11 -9.34 -42.29
N VAL A 1101 8.12 -9.83 -41.53
CA VAL A 1101 7.49 -9.10 -40.44
C VAL A 1101 7.54 -9.99 -39.20
N ALA A 1102 8.10 -9.45 -38.11
CA ALA A 1102 7.88 -10.00 -36.78
C ALA A 1102 6.66 -9.31 -36.17
N GLU A 1103 5.72 -10.09 -35.67
CA GLU A 1103 4.50 -9.60 -35.03
C GLU A 1103 4.46 -10.09 -33.58
N LEU A 1104 4.39 -9.15 -32.64
CA LEU A 1104 4.09 -9.41 -31.24
C LEU A 1104 2.58 -9.33 -31.05
N TYR A 1105 2.01 -10.37 -30.43
CA TYR A 1105 0.62 -10.41 -29.98
C TYR A 1105 0.61 -10.78 -28.50
N ALA A 1106 -0.09 -10.03 -27.66
CA ALA A 1106 -0.26 -10.36 -26.25
C ALA A 1106 -1.66 -10.02 -25.77
N VAL A 1107 -2.17 -10.82 -24.85
CA VAL A 1107 -3.48 -10.66 -24.20
C VAL A 1107 -3.29 -10.84 -22.70
N ASP A 1108 -3.83 -9.92 -21.92
CA ASP A 1108 -3.85 -10.05 -20.45
C ASP A 1108 -4.91 -11.07 -19.98
N THR A 1109 -5.05 -11.20 -18.66
CA THR A 1109 -6.04 -12.08 -18.03
C THR A 1109 -7.48 -11.60 -18.11
N PHE A 1110 -7.71 -10.33 -18.50
CA PHE A 1110 -9.03 -9.71 -18.65
C PHE A 1110 -9.48 -9.58 -20.13
N GLY A 1111 -8.63 -9.99 -21.07
CA GLY A 1111 -8.93 -10.04 -22.49
C GLY A 1111 -8.44 -8.83 -23.29
N ASN A 1112 -7.78 -7.85 -22.67
CA ASN A 1112 -7.26 -6.70 -23.40
C ASN A 1112 -6.03 -7.12 -24.20
N GLU A 1113 -5.98 -6.74 -25.49
CA GLU A 1113 -4.98 -7.23 -26.43
C GLU A 1113 -4.13 -6.13 -27.06
N ILE A 1114 -2.90 -6.50 -27.40
CA ILE A 1114 -1.99 -5.70 -28.22
C ILE A 1114 -1.49 -6.51 -29.42
N SER A 1115 -1.30 -5.83 -30.55
CA SER A 1115 -0.66 -6.39 -31.74
C SER A 1115 0.27 -5.38 -32.37
N VAL A 1116 1.55 -5.74 -32.51
CA VAL A 1116 2.62 -4.82 -32.92
C VAL A 1116 3.53 -5.47 -33.95
N GLN A 1117 3.75 -4.80 -35.07
CA GLN A 1117 4.56 -5.31 -36.18
C GLN A 1117 5.90 -4.57 -36.33
N ARG A 1118 6.94 -5.32 -36.68
CA ARG A 1118 8.28 -4.81 -37.02
C ARG A 1118 8.79 -5.49 -38.28
N GLU A 1119 9.22 -4.70 -39.24
CA GLU A 1119 9.71 -5.21 -40.53
C GLU A 1119 11.22 -5.32 -40.53
N PHE A 1120 11.73 -6.36 -41.19
CA PHE A 1120 13.13 -6.57 -41.47
C PHE A 1120 13.30 -7.28 -42.82
N GLU A 1121 14.48 -7.20 -43.39
CA GLU A 1121 14.79 -7.73 -44.73
C GLU A 1121 15.98 -8.68 -44.64
N THR A 1122 16.01 -9.72 -45.47
CA THR A 1122 17.18 -10.57 -45.61
C THR A 1122 18.12 -10.07 -46.71
N ASP A 1123 19.43 -10.16 -46.50
CA ASP A 1123 20.41 -9.90 -47.55
C ASP A 1123 20.46 -11.05 -48.58
N ILE A 1124 21.34 -10.93 -49.56
CA ILE A 1124 21.67 -12.03 -50.47
C ILE A 1124 22.56 -13.03 -49.75
N LEU A 1125 22.00 -14.20 -49.42
CA LEU A 1125 22.67 -15.23 -48.63
C LEU A 1125 23.65 -16.01 -49.49
N VAL A 1126 24.92 -16.07 -49.09
CA VAL A 1126 25.97 -16.82 -49.80
C VAL A 1126 26.29 -18.10 -49.04
N ILE A 1127 25.60 -19.18 -49.38
CA ILE A 1127 25.62 -20.42 -48.62
C ILE A 1127 26.78 -21.33 -49.07
N PRO A 1128 27.65 -21.80 -48.17
CA PRO A 1128 28.66 -22.81 -48.51
C PRO A 1128 28.00 -24.16 -48.80
N THR A 1129 28.49 -24.91 -49.79
CA THR A 1129 28.01 -26.24 -50.17
C THR A 1129 29.20 -27.17 -50.45
N GLU A 1130 28.97 -28.48 -50.51
CA GLU A 1130 30.02 -29.48 -50.85
C GLU A 1130 30.67 -29.24 -52.23
N TYR A 1131 30.00 -28.48 -53.11
CA TYR A 1131 30.44 -28.23 -54.49
C TYR A 1131 30.88 -26.78 -54.75
N GLY A 1132 30.90 -25.91 -53.72
CA GLY A 1132 31.22 -24.48 -53.88
C GLY A 1132 30.29 -23.58 -53.07
N LEU A 1133 30.08 -22.33 -53.50
CA LEU A 1133 29.11 -21.41 -52.88
C LEU A 1133 27.80 -21.44 -53.67
N LYS A 1134 26.67 -21.31 -53.00
CA LYS A 1134 25.34 -21.29 -53.60
C LYS A 1134 24.61 -20.05 -53.14
N ILE A 1135 24.03 -19.31 -54.08
CA ILE A 1135 23.14 -18.21 -53.81
C ILE A 1135 21.77 -18.61 -54.35
N MET A 1136 20.77 -18.68 -53.48
CA MET A 1136 19.39 -19.03 -53.87
C MET A 1136 18.54 -17.76 -53.79
N ILE A 1137 18.04 -17.26 -54.91
CA ILE A 1137 17.24 -16.04 -54.93
C ILE A 1137 15.82 -16.35 -55.42
N ASN A 1138 14.90 -16.40 -54.46
CA ASN A 1138 13.48 -16.70 -54.70
C ASN A 1138 12.67 -15.44 -55.08
N SER A 1139 13.29 -14.26 -55.00
CA SER A 1139 12.65 -12.96 -55.25
C SER A 1139 12.85 -12.44 -56.68
N ILE A 1140 13.55 -13.16 -57.57
CA ILE A 1140 13.61 -12.83 -59.00
C ILE A 1140 12.30 -13.26 -59.65
N GLN A 1141 11.44 -12.28 -59.90
CA GLN A 1141 10.12 -12.47 -60.48
C GLN A 1141 10.11 -12.25 -62.00
N PHE A 1142 9.23 -13.00 -62.66
CA PHE A 1142 8.98 -12.93 -64.10
C PHE A 1142 7.48 -12.71 -64.33
N GLU A 1143 7.12 -12.08 -65.46
CA GLU A 1143 5.72 -12.01 -65.89
C GLU A 1143 5.09 -13.41 -66.00
N PHE A 1144 3.77 -13.51 -65.79
CA PHE A 1144 3.05 -14.78 -65.88
C PHE A 1144 3.27 -15.42 -67.26
N ASP A 1145 3.60 -16.71 -67.26
CA ASP A 1145 3.92 -17.49 -68.48
C ASP A 1145 5.09 -16.93 -69.32
N SER A 1146 5.96 -16.12 -68.72
CA SER A 1146 7.02 -15.38 -69.41
C SER A 1146 8.39 -15.53 -68.74
N ALA A 1147 9.41 -15.14 -69.50
CA ALA A 1147 10.79 -14.98 -69.05
C ALA A 1147 11.21 -13.50 -68.98
N ALA A 1148 10.26 -12.56 -69.12
CA ALA A 1148 10.49 -11.13 -68.91
C ALA A 1148 10.64 -10.84 -67.41
N LEU A 1149 11.73 -10.19 -67.02
CA LEU A 1149 12.01 -9.79 -65.64
C LEU A 1149 11.10 -8.62 -65.23
N LEU A 1150 10.50 -8.70 -64.05
CA LEU A 1150 9.75 -7.59 -63.47
C LEU A 1150 10.69 -6.50 -62.90
N PRO A 1151 10.24 -5.23 -62.81
CA PRO A 1151 11.05 -4.12 -62.31
C PRO A 1151 11.72 -4.38 -60.95
N GLU A 1152 11.03 -5.07 -60.05
CA GLU A 1152 11.49 -5.41 -58.71
C GLU A 1152 12.70 -6.36 -58.74
N SER A 1153 12.80 -7.21 -59.76
CA SER A 1153 13.90 -8.16 -59.94
C SER A 1153 15.22 -7.47 -60.26
N PHE A 1154 15.19 -6.30 -60.91
CA PHE A 1154 16.43 -5.59 -61.30
C PHE A 1154 17.23 -5.15 -60.08
N GLN A 1155 16.58 -4.66 -59.02
CA GLN A 1155 17.28 -4.26 -57.79
C GLN A 1155 17.99 -5.44 -57.10
N ILE A 1156 17.41 -6.65 -57.21
CA ILE A 1156 17.98 -7.86 -56.63
C ILE A 1156 19.15 -8.36 -57.48
N LEU A 1157 18.99 -8.35 -58.82
CA LEU A 1157 20.05 -8.71 -59.76
C LEU A 1157 21.23 -7.75 -59.67
N ASP A 1158 20.96 -6.47 -59.47
CA ASP A 1158 21.94 -5.44 -59.18
C ASP A 1158 22.77 -5.74 -57.93
N ARG A 1159 22.13 -6.12 -56.82
CA ARG A 1159 22.82 -6.54 -55.59
C ARG A 1159 23.61 -7.84 -55.80
N LEU A 1160 23.07 -8.77 -56.61
CA LEU A 1160 23.77 -10.00 -56.96
C LEU A 1160 25.05 -9.69 -57.75
N ILE A 1161 25.04 -8.74 -58.69
CA ILE A 1161 26.23 -8.31 -59.43
C ILE A 1161 27.33 -7.85 -58.46
N GLU A 1162 26.98 -7.00 -57.48
CA GLU A 1162 27.94 -6.55 -56.46
C GLU A 1162 28.55 -7.71 -55.65
N ILE A 1163 27.83 -8.81 -55.49
CA ILE A 1163 28.33 -10.01 -54.82
C ILE A 1163 29.22 -10.82 -55.76
N LEU A 1164 28.81 -11.03 -57.01
CA LEU A 1164 29.60 -11.74 -58.02
C LEU A 1164 30.93 -11.03 -58.33
N GLU A 1165 31.00 -9.71 -58.18
CA GLU A 1165 32.23 -8.92 -58.24
C GLU A 1165 33.23 -9.27 -57.11
N LYS A 1166 32.74 -9.63 -55.91
CA LYS A 1166 33.58 -10.09 -54.79
C LYS A 1166 34.15 -11.50 -55.02
N PHE A 1167 33.54 -12.27 -55.94
CA PHE A 1167 33.95 -13.64 -56.27
C PHE A 1167 34.50 -13.78 -57.72
N PRO A 1168 35.49 -12.96 -58.16
CA PRO A 1168 35.92 -12.90 -59.56
C PRO A 1168 36.50 -14.21 -60.10
N ASN A 1169 37.05 -15.05 -59.20
CA ASN A 1169 37.68 -16.33 -59.53
C ASN A 1169 36.69 -17.51 -59.58
N TYR A 1170 35.39 -17.25 -59.43
CA TYR A 1170 34.35 -18.27 -59.46
C TYR A 1170 33.62 -18.25 -60.80
N LYS A 1171 33.32 -19.45 -61.32
CA LYS A 1171 32.33 -19.65 -62.39
C LYS A 1171 30.95 -19.72 -61.76
N VAL A 1172 30.00 -19.00 -62.34
CA VAL A 1172 28.61 -18.92 -61.91
C VAL A 1172 27.75 -19.71 -62.88
N LYS A 1173 27.03 -20.69 -62.37
CA LYS A 1173 25.99 -21.40 -63.10
C LYS A 1173 24.63 -20.90 -62.61
N ILE A 1174 23.83 -20.36 -63.53
CA ILE A 1174 22.49 -19.83 -63.31
C ILE A 1174 21.49 -20.93 -63.65
N VAL A 1175 20.72 -21.38 -62.67
CA VAL A 1175 19.79 -22.50 -62.81
C VAL A 1175 18.37 -21.98 -62.63
N GLY A 1176 17.53 -22.13 -63.66
CA GLY A 1176 16.11 -21.78 -63.61
C GLY A 1176 15.25 -22.97 -63.22
N HIS A 1177 14.19 -22.71 -62.44
CA HIS A 1177 13.18 -23.70 -62.05
C HIS A 1177 11.76 -23.17 -62.31
N THR A 1178 10.80 -24.08 -62.47
CA THR A 1178 9.37 -23.79 -62.59
C THR A 1178 8.57 -24.53 -61.52
N ASP A 1179 7.30 -24.16 -61.36
CA ASP A 1179 6.33 -24.99 -60.64
C ASP A 1179 5.85 -26.15 -61.53
N SER A 1180 4.93 -26.96 -61.02
CA SER A 1180 4.38 -28.12 -61.73
C SER A 1180 3.20 -27.80 -62.67
N ILE A 1181 2.97 -26.52 -63.02
CA ILE A 1181 1.85 -26.12 -63.88
C ILE A 1181 2.34 -26.03 -65.32
N GLY A 1182 2.10 -27.07 -66.10
CA GLY A 1182 2.53 -27.15 -67.50
C GLY A 1182 2.88 -28.58 -67.91
N SER A 1183 3.25 -28.80 -69.17
CA SER A 1183 3.92 -30.05 -69.55
C SER A 1183 5.38 -30.00 -69.13
N GLU A 1184 6.00 -31.14 -68.88
CA GLU A 1184 7.42 -31.23 -68.50
C GLU A 1184 8.32 -30.53 -69.54
N GLU A 1185 8.08 -30.74 -70.85
CA GLU A 1185 8.86 -30.08 -71.89
C GLU A 1185 8.62 -28.57 -71.96
N TYR A 1186 7.42 -28.13 -71.60
CA TYR A 1186 7.10 -26.71 -71.51
C TYR A 1186 7.87 -26.05 -70.36
N ASN A 1187 7.78 -26.65 -69.17
CA ASN A 1187 8.43 -26.20 -67.94
C ASN A 1187 9.94 -26.20 -68.07
N GLN A 1188 10.51 -27.22 -68.71
CA GLN A 1188 11.92 -27.28 -69.06
C GLN A 1188 12.34 -26.06 -69.90
N ARG A 1189 11.65 -25.81 -71.04
CA ARG A 1189 11.96 -24.65 -71.90
C ARG A 1189 11.78 -23.31 -71.21
N LEU A 1190 10.74 -23.16 -70.38
CA LEU A 1190 10.49 -21.92 -69.64
C LEU A 1190 11.60 -21.65 -68.62
N SER A 1191 12.05 -22.68 -67.90
CA SER A 1191 13.13 -22.58 -66.93
C SER A 1191 14.47 -22.15 -67.58
N GLU A 1192 14.81 -22.71 -68.75
CA GLU A 1192 15.99 -22.33 -69.53
C GLU A 1192 15.92 -20.86 -70.00
N LYS A 1193 14.75 -20.43 -70.50
CA LYS A 1193 14.54 -19.04 -70.91
C LYS A 1193 14.70 -18.06 -69.75
N ARG A 1194 14.19 -18.39 -68.56
CA ARG A 1194 14.34 -17.58 -67.34
C ARG A 1194 15.79 -17.44 -66.91
N ALA A 1195 16.54 -18.55 -66.90
CA ALA A 1195 17.98 -18.52 -66.64
C ALA A 1195 18.74 -17.66 -67.66
N LEU A 1196 18.35 -17.74 -68.94
CA LEU A 1196 18.95 -16.93 -70.02
C LEU A 1196 18.62 -15.44 -69.89
N SER A 1197 17.42 -15.06 -69.45
CA SER A 1197 17.08 -13.65 -69.20
C SER A 1197 17.96 -13.05 -68.10
N VAL A 1198 18.16 -13.80 -67.01
CA VAL A 1198 19.08 -13.40 -65.93
C VAL A 1198 20.52 -13.31 -66.43
N TYR A 1199 20.99 -14.31 -67.19
CA TYR A 1199 22.31 -14.27 -67.83
C TYR A 1199 22.54 -13.01 -68.66
N ARG A 1200 21.57 -12.67 -69.53
CA ARG A 1200 21.67 -11.49 -70.40
C ARG A 1200 21.78 -10.22 -69.59
N TYR A 1201 20.96 -10.10 -68.54
CA TYR A 1201 21.01 -8.95 -67.65
C TYR A 1201 22.38 -8.83 -66.97
N LEU A 1202 22.93 -9.93 -66.42
CA LEU A 1202 24.26 -9.92 -65.79
C LEU A 1202 25.38 -9.55 -66.78
N VAL A 1203 25.32 -10.06 -68.02
CA VAL A 1203 26.32 -9.71 -69.06
C VAL A 1203 26.20 -8.25 -69.50
N GLU A 1204 24.98 -7.73 -69.62
CA GLU A 1204 24.73 -6.32 -69.95
C GLU A 1204 25.27 -5.37 -68.86
N HIS A 1205 25.42 -5.87 -67.64
CA HIS A 1205 25.97 -5.16 -66.49
C HIS A 1205 27.38 -5.67 -66.12
N ASP A 1206 28.20 -5.95 -67.15
CA ASP A 1206 29.65 -6.20 -67.07
C ASP A 1206 30.12 -7.45 -66.31
N VAL A 1207 29.22 -8.41 -66.01
CA VAL A 1207 29.67 -9.73 -65.54
C VAL A 1207 30.21 -10.54 -66.71
N ASP A 1208 31.50 -10.88 -66.66
CA ASP A 1208 32.19 -11.61 -67.73
C ASP A 1208 31.42 -12.86 -68.16
N LYS A 1209 31.03 -12.88 -69.44
CA LYS A 1209 30.31 -13.96 -70.11
C LYS A 1209 30.99 -15.32 -69.97
N GLU A 1210 32.33 -15.36 -69.85
CA GLU A 1210 33.10 -16.60 -69.71
C GLU A 1210 32.99 -17.22 -68.31
N ARG A 1211 32.56 -16.42 -67.32
CA ARG A 1211 32.25 -16.87 -65.96
C ARG A 1211 30.84 -17.42 -65.83
N LEU A 1212 29.94 -17.08 -66.73
CA LEU A 1212 28.52 -17.38 -66.62
C LEU A 1212 28.11 -18.59 -67.48
N THR A 1213 27.28 -19.46 -66.93
CA THR A 1213 26.60 -20.56 -67.68
C THR A 1213 25.14 -20.65 -67.24
N THR A 1214 24.25 -21.17 -68.08
CA THR A 1214 22.82 -21.31 -67.77
C THR A 1214 22.37 -22.76 -67.87
N GLU A 1215 21.45 -23.16 -67.00
CA GLU A 1215 20.80 -24.48 -67.00
C GLU A 1215 19.32 -24.29 -66.64
N GLY A 1216 18.42 -25.03 -67.27
CA GLY A 1216 17.02 -25.12 -66.83
C GLY A 1216 16.74 -26.51 -66.26
N ARG A 1217 15.91 -26.60 -65.23
CA ARG A 1217 15.54 -27.87 -64.59
C ARG A 1217 14.04 -28.13 -64.54
N GLY A 1218 13.23 -27.27 -65.15
CA GLY A 1218 11.77 -27.37 -65.14
C GLY A 1218 11.21 -27.58 -63.72
N GLU A 1219 10.26 -28.50 -63.58
CA GLU A 1219 9.59 -28.86 -62.32
C GLU A 1219 10.28 -30.02 -61.57
N SER A 1220 11.39 -30.55 -62.10
CA SER A 1220 12.01 -31.82 -61.64
C SER A 1220 12.64 -31.76 -60.24
N GLN A 1221 12.83 -30.56 -59.69
CA GLN A 1221 13.44 -30.33 -58.38
C GLN A 1221 12.62 -29.32 -57.53
N PRO A 1222 11.43 -29.75 -57.04
CA PRO A 1222 10.61 -28.91 -56.17
C PRO A 1222 11.25 -28.81 -54.78
N ILE A 1223 11.23 -27.61 -54.22
CA ILE A 1223 11.71 -27.30 -52.87
C ILE A 1223 10.56 -27.10 -51.88
N ASP A 1224 9.31 -27.10 -52.38
CA ASP A 1224 8.08 -26.93 -51.62
C ASP A 1224 6.89 -27.63 -52.33
N ASP A 1225 5.74 -27.76 -51.66
CA ASP A 1225 4.56 -28.47 -52.15
C ASP A 1225 3.85 -27.73 -53.29
N ASN A 1226 3.91 -28.33 -54.50
CA ASN A 1226 3.28 -27.80 -55.71
C ASN A 1226 1.73 -27.80 -55.66
N ASN A 1227 1.11 -28.47 -54.69
CA ASN A 1227 -0.34 -28.40 -54.52
C ASN A 1227 -0.80 -27.04 -53.97
N THR A 1228 0.08 -26.30 -53.30
CA THR A 1228 -0.21 -24.98 -52.73
C THR A 1228 0.31 -23.86 -53.64
N GLU A 1229 -0.38 -22.71 -53.66
CA GLU A 1229 0.10 -21.56 -54.47
C GLU A 1229 1.43 -21.01 -53.94
N GLN A 1230 1.60 -21.03 -52.61
CA GLN A 1230 2.82 -20.61 -51.93
C GLN A 1230 3.99 -21.53 -52.31
N GLY A 1231 3.79 -22.84 -52.28
CA GLY A 1231 4.83 -23.81 -52.66
C GLY A 1231 5.18 -23.71 -54.15
N ARG A 1232 4.19 -23.51 -55.03
CA ARG A 1232 4.45 -23.19 -56.45
C ARG A 1232 5.28 -21.91 -56.60
N ALA A 1233 4.94 -20.84 -55.87
CA ALA A 1233 5.70 -19.59 -55.91
C ALA A 1233 7.17 -19.78 -55.50
N ARG A 1234 7.45 -20.59 -54.47
CA ARG A 1234 8.83 -20.93 -54.06
C ARG A 1234 9.55 -21.84 -55.06
N ASN A 1235 8.82 -22.70 -55.77
CA ASN A 1235 9.40 -23.53 -56.83
C ASN A 1235 9.78 -22.72 -58.08
N ARG A 1236 9.10 -21.60 -58.35
CA ARG A 1236 9.48 -20.62 -59.40
C ARG A 1236 10.67 -19.75 -58.94
N ARG A 1237 11.87 -20.29 -59.02
CA ARG A 1237 13.11 -19.65 -58.52
C ARG A 1237 14.27 -19.68 -59.50
N VAL A 1238 15.31 -18.90 -59.18
CA VAL A 1238 16.62 -18.97 -59.84
C VAL A 1238 17.70 -19.21 -58.79
N GLU A 1239 18.57 -20.17 -59.06
CA GLU A 1239 19.71 -20.51 -58.21
C GLU A 1239 21.02 -20.17 -58.92
N PHE A 1240 22.04 -19.76 -58.16
CA PHE A 1240 23.37 -19.46 -58.66
C PHE A 1240 24.38 -20.34 -57.94
N TYR A 1241 25.08 -21.18 -58.70
CA TYR A 1241 26.13 -22.04 -58.18
C TYR A 1241 27.49 -21.47 -58.56
N LEU A 1242 28.26 -21.08 -57.54
CA LEU A 1242 29.59 -20.51 -57.67
C LEU A 1242 30.62 -21.61 -57.42
N THR A 1243 31.34 -21.99 -58.46
CA THR A 1243 32.42 -22.99 -58.41
C THR A 1243 33.77 -22.31 -58.56
N LYS A 1244 34.69 -22.57 -57.63
CA LYS A 1244 36.05 -21.99 -57.69
C LYS A 1244 36.80 -22.59 -58.88
N LYS A 1245 37.51 -21.76 -59.67
CA LYS A 1245 38.44 -22.29 -60.69
C LYS A 1245 39.50 -23.16 -60.02
N THR A 1246 39.42 -24.47 -60.20
CA THR A 1246 40.55 -25.38 -59.96
C THR A 1246 41.49 -25.22 -61.14
N TYR A 1247 42.71 -24.76 -60.89
CA TYR A 1247 43.79 -24.74 -61.89
C TYR A 1247 44.40 -26.13 -62.03
#